data_AF-A0A0G1ED98-F1
#
_entry.id   AF-A0A0G1ED98-F1
#
_cell.length_a   1.000
_cell.length_b   1.000
_cell.length_c   1.000
_cell.angle_alpha   90.00
_cell.angle_beta   90.00
_cell.angle_gamma   90.00
#
_symmetry.space_group_name_H-M   'P 1'
#
loop_
_entity.id
_entity.type
_entity.pdbx_description
1 polymer ?
#
loop_
_entity_poly.entity_id
_entity_poly.type
_entity_poly.pdbx_seq_one_letter_code
_entity_poly.pdbx_strand_id
1 'polypeptide(L)'
;EEFMQKQEHYWSLVIEHGWVQSALWTIEDGSAKVESISTPTHWEAEEDLINAADTCLSMAVQGFGAVGEEPEKTVFGVPPSWVQDGQIKEEHLNKIKKVCSKLSLKPSGFVVLPEAIAHYMKIEEGTPTSSVIIGLGEETIDVSLFKLGNFIGTVNVARSVSIFDDVVEGLARFADGGPLPSRFLIYDGKEGDLDGARQALVTADWTGLAGKESGGKLKFLHTPKVEVVDPKQKAAAVCLAGASEIAMASGAGSINTLNIAGDKQSLRQDQTEKDGKSGDEFQGQDNLSAEDVGFAVGKDVGSQANTNEPLFQNSSRDYGRSRKFFDLSKLSNFMSGLILSVKKPEFGGRGPLFLGGAAFIILLIAFFAFWWFVPKATVTIYLAPQQIEESVVVSINPKMSTLDLGAKIIPGKIVKTTVSGEKTASATGVETTGEKAKGTVEIRNATNSVVNLNAGALLTAGDLKFVLDDSVSVPAKSSTTEPGTATANVTASDFGSDSNLAKGETFLVSNYPKTDVDALGTSDFSGGSSREVSVVSSEDRQNLESDLTDELLEEGKKEIVSKIQDSDIFISEALTGTSSAKNFSNKVGDEVSTLKLSLNLDVEGLTVSKENLNNFAKEILKDKLPEGFVLRDSQIETGFELEDSENGVWKVRIDYRANLLPEIDTSSIAKKIAGKYPPLAESFISTVPGFKRVEIKIDPSFLPGRLAVLPRIVSRISVEVAAEK
;
A
#
# COMPACT_ATOMS: atom_id res chain seq x y z
N GLU A 1 41.83 12.64 -3.73
CA GLU A 1 40.64 12.97 -4.52
C GLU A 1 39.47 12.24 -3.88
N GLU A 2 38.85 12.84 -2.87
CA GLU A 2 37.57 12.37 -2.34
C GLU A 2 36.49 12.84 -3.29
N PHE A 3 35.71 11.87 -3.80
CA PHE A 3 34.50 12.10 -4.58
C PHE A 3 33.53 12.95 -3.75
N MET A 4 33.43 14.26 -4.02
CA MET A 4 32.29 15.05 -3.54
C MET A 4 31.07 14.63 -4.35
N GLN A 5 30.23 13.79 -3.75
CA GLN A 5 28.92 13.41 -4.30
C GLN A 5 28.11 14.69 -4.56
N LYS A 6 27.61 14.88 -5.80
CA LYS A 6 26.66 15.96 -6.11
C LYS A 6 25.43 15.73 -5.22
N GLN A 7 25.17 16.68 -4.34
CA GLN A 7 24.04 16.62 -3.43
C GLN A 7 22.75 16.76 -4.24
N GLU A 8 21.93 15.71 -4.22
CA GLU A 8 20.71 15.67 -4.99
C GLU A 8 19.59 16.41 -4.23
N HIS A 9 19.01 17.41 -4.89
CA HIS A 9 17.86 18.15 -4.39
C HIS A 9 16.56 17.54 -4.95
N TYR A 10 15.48 17.69 -4.20
CA TYR A 10 14.16 17.20 -4.55
C TYR A 10 13.12 18.29 -4.30
N TRP A 11 12.11 18.31 -5.16
CA TRP A 11 10.85 18.99 -4.89
C TRP A 11 9.92 18.07 -4.10
N SER A 12 9.16 18.65 -3.18
CA SER A 12 7.88 18.11 -2.75
C SER A 12 6.78 19.04 -3.24
N LEU A 13 5.80 18.52 -3.96
CA LEU A 13 4.62 19.26 -4.38
C LEU A 13 3.38 18.65 -3.72
N VAL A 14 2.80 19.37 -2.76
CA VAL A 14 1.60 18.98 -2.03
C VAL A 14 0.40 19.54 -2.78
N ILE A 15 -0.43 18.66 -3.35
CA ILE A 15 -1.60 19.04 -4.12
C ILE A 15 -2.85 18.55 -3.38
N GLU A 16 -3.68 19.49 -2.96
CA GLU A 16 -4.98 19.25 -2.32
C GLU A 16 -6.10 19.86 -3.16
N HIS A 17 -7.36 19.61 -2.79
CA HIS A 17 -8.48 20.31 -3.39
C HIS A 17 -8.38 21.80 -3.06
N GLY A 18 -8.26 22.64 -4.09
CA GLY A 18 -8.24 24.10 -3.93
C GLY A 18 -6.86 24.69 -3.63
N TRP A 19 -5.87 23.90 -3.22
CA TRP A 19 -4.57 24.40 -2.76
C TRP A 19 -3.39 23.58 -3.27
N VAL A 20 -2.26 24.25 -3.49
CA VAL A 20 -0.97 23.63 -3.78
C VAL A 20 0.12 24.30 -2.94
N GLN A 21 1.10 23.52 -2.51
CA GLN A 21 2.26 24.00 -1.77
C GLN A 21 3.50 23.24 -2.22
N SER A 22 4.67 23.88 -2.16
CA SER A 22 5.93 23.24 -2.52
C SER A 22 6.98 23.35 -1.42
N ALA A 23 7.93 22.42 -1.41
CA ALA A 23 9.10 22.46 -0.55
C ALA A 23 10.33 21.95 -1.30
N LEU A 24 11.48 22.55 -1.01
CA LEU A 24 12.80 22.12 -1.51
C LEU A 24 13.54 21.39 -0.39
N TRP A 25 14.10 20.23 -0.67
CA TRP A 25 14.76 19.41 0.34
C TRP A 25 15.86 18.50 -0.24
N THR A 26 16.72 17.96 0.61
CA THR A 26 17.82 17.05 0.28
C THR A 26 17.80 15.82 1.18
N ILE A 27 18.48 14.77 0.74
CA ILE A 27 18.84 13.62 1.58
C ILE A 27 20.32 13.74 1.94
N GLU A 28 20.59 13.93 3.23
CA GLU A 28 21.94 14.09 3.80
C GLU A 28 22.16 13.08 4.92
N ASP A 29 23.19 12.23 4.83
CA ASP A 29 23.60 11.32 5.91
C ASP A 29 22.47 10.47 6.53
N GLY A 30 21.51 10.02 5.70
CA GLY A 30 20.34 9.27 6.18
C GLY A 30 19.26 10.11 6.87
N SER A 31 19.30 11.44 6.69
CA SER A 31 18.30 12.40 7.16
C SER A 31 17.69 13.18 5.99
N ALA A 32 16.42 13.56 6.13
CA ALA A 32 15.77 14.50 5.22
C ALA A 32 16.05 15.92 5.72
N LYS A 33 16.53 16.81 4.86
CA LYS A 33 16.76 18.21 5.21
C LYS A 33 15.89 19.11 4.34
N VAL A 34 14.94 19.79 4.95
CA VAL A 34 14.05 20.74 4.29
C VAL A 34 14.72 22.10 4.26
N GLU A 35 15.04 22.55 3.05
CA GLU A 35 15.79 23.79 2.82
C GLU A 35 14.85 24.99 2.74
N SER A 36 13.68 24.83 2.12
CA SER A 36 12.68 25.88 2.04
C SER A 36 11.28 25.31 1.82
N ILE A 37 10.27 26.05 2.27
CA ILE A 37 8.85 25.70 2.10
C ILE A 37 8.13 26.95 1.61
N SER A 38 7.36 26.83 0.52
CA SER A 38 6.52 27.91 0.02
C SER A 38 5.28 28.11 0.89
N THR A 39 4.65 29.27 0.78
CA THR A 39 3.25 29.41 1.23
C THR A 39 2.31 28.65 0.27
N PRO A 40 1.16 28.17 0.76
CA PRO A 40 0.14 27.58 -0.11
C PRO A 40 -0.48 28.60 -1.07
N THR A 41 -0.75 28.17 -2.30
CA THR A 41 -1.41 28.96 -3.35
C THR A 41 -2.71 28.29 -3.77
N HIS A 42 -3.76 29.09 -3.97
CA HIS A 42 -5.10 28.61 -4.33
C HIS A 42 -5.22 28.27 -5.82
N TRP A 43 -6.02 27.27 -6.18
CA TRP A 43 -6.37 26.92 -7.55
C TRP A 43 -7.81 26.38 -7.64
N GLU A 44 -8.57 26.72 -8.69
CA GLU A 44 -9.95 26.22 -8.88
C GLU A 44 -10.06 25.32 -10.10
N ALA A 45 -9.51 25.75 -11.24
CA ALA A 45 -9.48 24.98 -12.47
C ALA A 45 -8.17 24.21 -12.65
N GLU A 46 -8.20 23.16 -13.47
CA GLU A 46 -6.99 22.38 -13.80
C GLU A 46 -5.89 23.25 -14.45
N GLU A 47 -6.28 24.27 -15.21
CA GLU A 47 -5.35 25.22 -15.82
C GLU A 47 -4.67 26.13 -14.78
N ASP A 48 -5.37 26.44 -13.68
CA ASP A 48 -4.85 27.26 -12.59
C ASP A 48 -3.85 26.49 -11.73
N LEU A 49 -3.99 25.16 -11.61
CA LEU A 49 -3.09 24.31 -10.84
C LEU A 49 -1.64 24.46 -11.29
N ILE A 50 -1.40 24.56 -12.60
CA ILE A 50 -0.05 24.68 -13.17
C ILE A 50 0.57 26.02 -12.76
N ASN A 51 -0.19 27.11 -12.88
CA ASN A 51 0.27 28.45 -12.50
C ASN A 51 0.49 28.57 -10.98
N ALA A 52 -0.39 27.95 -10.19
CA ALA A 52 -0.28 27.92 -8.73
C ALA A 52 0.95 27.10 -8.29
N ALA A 53 1.21 25.97 -8.93
CA ALA A 53 2.39 25.14 -8.69
C ALA A 53 3.69 25.89 -9.05
N ASP A 54 3.73 26.54 -10.22
CA ASP A 54 4.87 27.38 -10.65
C ASP A 54 5.16 28.52 -9.66
N THR A 55 4.09 29.17 -9.17
CA THR A 55 4.19 30.20 -8.13
C THR A 55 4.79 29.63 -6.84
N CYS A 56 4.31 28.47 -6.38
CA CYS A 56 4.85 27.83 -5.18
C CYS A 56 6.32 27.46 -5.34
N LEU A 57 6.70 26.82 -6.45
CA LEU A 57 8.09 26.43 -6.74
C LEU A 57 9.00 27.67 -6.73
N SER A 58 8.60 28.73 -7.43
CA SER A 58 9.32 30.01 -7.44
C SER A 58 9.52 30.60 -6.04
N MET A 59 8.51 30.52 -5.16
CA MET A 59 8.62 30.98 -3.78
C MET A 59 9.56 30.10 -2.94
N ALA A 60 9.55 28.79 -3.14
CA ALA A 60 10.47 27.88 -2.46
C ALA A 60 11.93 28.14 -2.90
N VAL A 61 12.18 28.35 -4.20
CA VAL A 61 13.52 28.75 -4.70
C VAL A 61 13.99 30.06 -4.07
N GLN A 62 13.11 31.07 -4.00
CA GLN A 62 13.45 32.35 -3.36
C GLN A 62 13.83 32.19 -1.88
N GLY A 63 13.20 31.24 -1.17
CA GLY A 63 13.51 30.92 0.23
C GLY A 63 14.86 30.23 0.45
N PHE A 64 15.39 29.55 -0.57
CA PHE A 64 16.64 28.79 -0.52
C PHE A 64 17.91 29.67 -0.55
N GLY A 65 17.81 30.85 -1.18
CA GLY A 65 18.98 31.71 -1.41
C GLY A 65 19.83 31.18 -2.57
N ALA A 66 20.12 32.04 -3.54
CA ALA A 66 20.65 31.66 -4.84
C ALA A 66 22.04 30.97 -4.81
N VAL A 67 22.12 29.63 -4.76
CA VAL A 67 23.21 28.81 -5.32
C VAL A 67 22.73 27.37 -5.54
N GLY A 68 22.09 27.07 -6.67
CA GLY A 68 21.75 25.69 -7.03
C GLY A 68 21.02 25.58 -8.37
N GLU A 69 21.21 24.47 -9.06
CA GLU A 69 20.37 24.06 -10.19
C GLU A 69 19.02 23.62 -9.62
N GLU A 70 17.90 24.12 -10.15
CA GLU A 70 16.57 23.73 -9.68
C GLU A 70 16.39 22.22 -9.91
N PRO A 71 15.91 21.46 -8.92
CA PRO A 71 15.73 20.03 -9.12
C PRO A 71 14.59 19.75 -10.08
N GLU A 72 14.67 18.63 -10.78
CA GLU A 72 13.55 18.11 -11.56
C GLU A 72 12.78 17.05 -10.77
N LYS A 73 13.49 16.25 -9.95
CA LYS A 73 12.92 15.14 -9.18
C LYS A 73 11.91 15.65 -8.14
N THR A 74 10.69 15.12 -8.20
CA THR A 74 9.54 15.63 -7.44
C THR A 74 8.77 14.51 -6.76
N VAL A 75 8.54 14.63 -5.45
CA VAL A 75 7.62 13.79 -4.68
C VAL A 75 6.28 14.49 -4.52
N PHE A 76 5.18 13.79 -4.80
CA PHE A 76 3.84 14.35 -4.71
C PHE A 76 3.15 13.99 -3.38
N GLY A 77 2.67 14.98 -2.64
CA GLY A 77 1.77 14.76 -1.51
C GLY A 77 0.33 14.91 -1.96
N VAL A 78 -0.50 13.87 -1.80
CA VAL A 78 -1.89 13.86 -2.32
C VAL A 78 -2.91 13.47 -1.24
N PRO A 79 -4.16 13.96 -1.32
CA PRO A 79 -5.20 13.58 -0.39
C PRO A 79 -5.64 12.12 -0.61
N PRO A 80 -6.16 11.43 0.43
CA PRO A 80 -6.63 10.05 0.33
C PRO A 80 -7.67 9.83 -0.77
N SER A 81 -8.54 10.82 -0.99
CA SER A 81 -9.58 10.79 -2.01
C SER A 81 -9.04 10.64 -3.44
N TRP A 82 -7.77 10.95 -3.70
CA TRP A 82 -7.12 10.79 -5.00
C TRP A 82 -6.54 9.40 -5.22
N VAL A 83 -6.53 8.54 -4.20
CA VAL A 83 -5.87 7.24 -4.21
C VAL A 83 -6.91 6.12 -4.12
N GLN A 84 -6.70 5.06 -4.90
CA GLN A 84 -7.48 3.83 -4.86
C GLN A 84 -6.53 2.65 -5.13
N ASP A 85 -6.64 1.59 -4.31
CA ASP A 85 -5.84 0.37 -4.44
C ASP A 85 -4.32 0.63 -4.52
N GLY A 86 -3.84 1.62 -3.73
CA GLY A 86 -2.42 2.01 -3.68
C GLY A 86 -1.93 2.81 -4.90
N GLN A 87 -2.83 3.25 -5.79
CA GLN A 87 -2.50 4.03 -6.98
C GLN A 87 -3.29 5.34 -7.03
N ILE A 88 -2.70 6.37 -7.63
CA ILE A 88 -3.43 7.61 -7.92
C ILE A 88 -4.47 7.33 -9.01
N LYS A 89 -5.74 7.69 -8.76
CA LYS A 89 -6.83 7.55 -9.73
C LYS A 89 -6.48 8.26 -11.05
N GLU A 90 -6.87 7.65 -12.17
CA GLU A 90 -6.51 8.11 -13.52
C GLU A 90 -6.85 9.59 -13.77
N GLU A 91 -8.00 10.05 -13.27
CA GLU A 91 -8.45 11.44 -13.41
C GLU A 91 -7.50 12.45 -12.75
N HIS A 92 -6.85 12.08 -11.64
CA HIS A 92 -5.89 12.91 -10.92
C HIS A 92 -4.47 12.70 -11.43
N LEU A 93 -4.14 11.47 -11.86
CA LEU A 93 -2.86 11.15 -12.50
C LEU A 93 -2.64 12.00 -13.75
N ASN A 94 -3.68 12.21 -14.57
CA ASN A 94 -3.61 13.06 -15.75
C ASN A 94 -3.29 14.53 -15.40
N LYS A 95 -3.80 15.04 -14.27
CA LYS A 95 -3.48 16.39 -13.78
C LYS A 95 -2.00 16.50 -13.42
N ILE A 96 -1.49 15.52 -12.66
CA ILE A 96 -0.07 15.47 -12.26
C ILE A 96 0.84 15.38 -13.49
N LYS A 97 0.51 14.54 -14.48
CA LYS A 97 1.27 14.43 -15.73
C LYS A 97 1.35 15.76 -16.48
N LYS A 98 0.26 16.53 -16.53
CA LYS A 98 0.25 17.87 -17.14
C LYS A 98 1.14 18.85 -16.37
N VAL A 99 1.07 18.87 -15.04
CA VAL A 99 1.94 19.70 -14.19
C VAL A 99 3.41 19.35 -14.45
N CYS A 100 3.76 18.06 -14.45
CA CYS A 100 5.11 17.59 -14.74
C CYS A 100 5.61 18.03 -16.12
N SER A 101 4.81 17.84 -17.16
CA SER A 101 5.17 18.21 -18.53
C SER A 101 5.34 19.72 -18.70
N LYS A 102 4.52 20.54 -18.04
CA LYS A 102 4.57 22.01 -18.19
C LYS A 102 5.64 22.69 -17.34
N LEU A 103 5.98 22.10 -16.20
CA LEU A 103 6.96 22.64 -15.25
C LEU A 103 8.29 21.88 -15.27
N SER A 104 8.49 20.99 -16.25
CA SER A 104 9.70 20.16 -16.38
C SER A 104 10.04 19.34 -15.13
N LEU A 105 9.02 18.85 -14.41
CA LEU A 105 9.20 18.04 -13.21
C LEU A 105 9.25 16.55 -13.56
N LYS A 106 10.12 15.81 -12.88
CA LYS A 106 10.26 14.35 -12.96
C LYS A 106 9.68 13.70 -11.71
N PRO A 107 8.55 13.01 -11.77
CA PRO A 107 7.96 12.36 -10.58
C PRO A 107 8.89 11.26 -10.06
N SER A 108 9.15 11.28 -8.76
CA SER A 108 9.99 10.30 -8.04
C SER A 108 9.18 9.42 -7.09
N GLY A 109 7.88 9.69 -6.93
CA GLY A 109 6.96 8.95 -6.08
C GLY A 109 5.83 9.84 -5.55
N PHE A 110 4.90 9.26 -4.80
CA PHE A 110 3.87 10.01 -4.09
C PHE A 110 3.66 9.45 -2.69
N VAL A 111 3.13 10.28 -1.80
CA VAL A 111 2.75 9.92 -0.42
C VAL A 111 1.36 10.45 -0.12
N VAL A 112 0.59 9.71 0.68
CA VAL A 112 -0.75 10.12 1.09
C VAL A 112 -0.65 10.94 2.38
N LEU A 113 -1.32 12.10 2.41
CA LEU A 113 -1.12 13.11 3.46
C LEU A 113 -1.30 12.60 4.90
N PRO A 114 -2.37 11.91 5.30
CA PRO A 114 -2.51 11.38 6.66
C PRO A 114 -1.39 10.41 7.06
N GLU A 115 -0.89 9.58 6.15
CA GLU A 115 0.21 8.65 6.43
C GLU A 115 1.53 9.40 6.61
N ALA A 116 1.80 10.39 5.76
CA ALA A 116 2.96 11.27 5.89
C ALA A 116 2.95 12.01 7.23
N ILE A 117 1.79 12.56 7.63
CA ILE A 117 1.61 13.25 8.93
C ILE A 117 1.81 12.27 10.09
N ALA A 118 1.24 11.06 10.04
CA ALA A 118 1.44 10.05 11.08
C ALA A 118 2.92 9.65 11.21
N HIS A 119 3.62 9.52 10.08
CA HIS A 119 5.06 9.23 10.05
C HIS A 119 5.89 10.36 10.67
N TYR A 120 5.57 11.61 10.32
CA TYR A 120 6.18 12.80 10.93
C TYR A 120 6.00 12.83 12.45
N MET A 121 4.77 12.62 12.93
CA MET A 121 4.47 12.61 14.37
C MET A 121 5.20 11.49 15.11
N LYS A 122 5.32 10.31 14.50
CA LYS A 122 6.12 9.21 15.06
C LYS A 122 7.58 9.60 15.24
N ILE A 123 8.15 10.35 14.31
CA ILE A 123 9.55 10.78 14.36
C ILE A 123 9.76 11.90 15.37
N GLU A 124 8.87 12.90 15.43
CA GLU A 124 8.96 13.97 16.43
C GLU A 124 8.76 13.47 17.86
N GLU A 125 7.86 12.51 18.07
CA GLU A 125 7.47 12.05 19.41
C GLU A 125 8.23 10.80 19.86
N GLY A 126 8.88 10.10 18.92
CA GLY A 126 9.57 8.82 19.17
C GLY A 126 8.63 7.64 19.44
N THR A 127 7.31 7.82 19.30
CA THR A 127 6.31 6.75 19.52
C THR A 127 5.29 6.67 18.40
N PRO A 128 4.83 5.47 18.00
CA PRO A 128 3.83 5.33 16.95
C PRO A 128 2.53 6.08 17.26
N THR A 129 2.03 6.84 16.29
CA THR A 129 0.87 7.71 16.48
C THR A 129 -0.43 6.92 16.62
N SER A 130 -1.20 7.22 17.67
CA SER A 130 -2.58 6.75 17.82
C SER A 130 -3.50 7.97 17.83
N SER A 131 -4.02 8.35 16.66
CA SER A 131 -4.82 9.55 16.46
C SER A 131 -5.87 9.38 15.38
N VAL A 132 -6.86 10.27 15.39
CA VAL A 132 -7.72 10.53 14.23
C VAL A 132 -7.10 11.70 13.48
N ILE A 133 -6.78 11.51 12.20
CA ILE A 133 -6.23 12.57 11.34
C ILE A 133 -7.34 13.01 10.39
N ILE A 134 -7.65 14.31 10.40
CA ILE A 134 -8.81 14.89 9.73
C ILE A 134 -8.32 15.92 8.72
N GLY A 135 -8.43 15.60 7.44
CA GLY A 135 -8.24 16.55 6.35
C GLY A 135 -9.52 17.32 6.10
N LEU A 136 -9.48 18.65 6.25
CA LEU A 136 -10.61 19.51 5.96
C LEU A 136 -10.57 19.91 4.48
N GLY A 137 -11.67 19.73 3.78
CA GLY A 137 -11.90 20.28 2.44
C GLY A 137 -13.14 21.17 2.42
N GLU A 138 -13.41 21.80 1.28
CA GLU A 138 -14.57 22.69 1.14
C GLU A 138 -15.89 21.91 1.10
N GLU A 139 -15.93 20.80 0.36
CA GLU A 139 -17.14 19.99 0.16
C GLU A 139 -17.14 18.69 0.96
N THR A 140 -15.96 18.17 1.30
CA THR A 140 -15.81 16.90 2.02
C THR A 140 -14.70 17.00 3.06
N ILE A 141 -14.74 16.12 4.05
CA ILE A 141 -13.65 15.88 5.00
C ILE A 141 -13.17 14.44 4.85
N ASP A 142 -11.87 14.24 5.03
CA ASP A 142 -11.24 12.92 5.07
C ASP A 142 -10.93 12.57 6.53
N VAL A 143 -11.60 11.54 7.07
CA VAL A 143 -11.40 11.06 8.44
C VAL A 143 -10.56 9.78 8.41
N SER A 144 -9.30 9.90 8.79
CA SER A 144 -8.31 8.80 8.80
C SER A 144 -8.06 8.31 10.24
N LEU A 145 -8.13 7.00 10.47
CA LEU A 145 -7.98 6.42 11.80
C LEU A 145 -6.67 5.67 11.95
N PHE A 146 -5.84 6.08 12.93
CA PHE A 146 -4.61 5.39 13.32
C PHE A 146 -4.71 4.86 14.74
N LYS A 147 -4.42 3.56 14.93
CA LYS A 147 -4.37 2.91 16.25
C LYS A 147 -2.98 2.33 16.47
N LEU A 148 -2.23 2.87 17.45
CA LEU A 148 -0.88 2.42 17.81
C LEU A 148 0.09 2.35 16.61
N GLY A 149 0.03 3.34 15.72
CA GLY A 149 0.83 3.41 14.49
C GLY A 149 0.25 2.67 13.29
N ASN A 150 -0.78 1.82 13.48
CA ASN A 150 -1.42 1.11 12.37
C ASN A 150 -2.50 1.99 11.74
N PHE A 151 -2.44 2.14 10.43
CA PHE A 151 -3.50 2.77 9.63
C PHE A 151 -4.69 1.81 9.52
N ILE A 152 -5.86 2.23 9.99
CA ILE A 152 -7.09 1.42 9.95
C ILE A 152 -7.89 1.71 8.67
N GLY A 153 -7.75 2.91 8.10
CA GLY A 153 -8.40 3.33 6.89
C GLY A 153 -8.86 4.79 6.93
N THR A 154 -9.41 5.24 5.81
CA THR A 154 -9.94 6.60 5.63
C THR A 154 -11.39 6.55 5.17
N VAL A 155 -12.20 7.44 5.72
CA VAL A 155 -13.59 7.64 5.33
C VAL A 155 -13.77 9.07 4.85
N ASN A 156 -14.21 9.23 3.61
CA ASN A 156 -14.62 10.51 3.06
C ASN A 156 -16.09 10.80 3.45
N VAL A 157 -16.33 11.99 3.99
CA VAL A 157 -17.65 12.44 4.46
C VAL A 157 -17.96 13.80 3.84
N ALA A 158 -19.16 13.99 3.32
CA ALA A 158 -19.60 15.30 2.85
C ALA A 158 -19.67 16.30 4.02
N ARG A 159 -19.15 17.52 3.80
CA ARG A 159 -19.11 18.58 4.79
C ARG A 159 -20.50 19.17 5.00
N SER A 160 -20.91 19.31 6.25
CA SER A 160 -22.15 19.97 6.64
C SER A 160 -21.86 21.29 7.35
N VAL A 161 -22.91 21.91 7.91
CA VAL A 161 -22.77 23.10 8.76
C VAL A 161 -22.11 22.80 10.12
N SER A 162 -21.92 21.52 10.47
CA SER A 162 -21.42 21.07 11.76
C SER A 162 -20.27 20.08 11.57
N ILE A 163 -19.03 20.58 11.68
CA ILE A 163 -17.82 19.73 11.59
C ILE A 163 -17.83 18.60 12.63
N PHE A 164 -18.46 18.82 13.77
CA PHE A 164 -18.62 17.78 14.79
C PHE A 164 -19.45 16.61 14.28
N ASP A 165 -20.60 16.88 13.64
CA ASP A 165 -21.47 15.82 13.14
C ASP A 165 -20.82 15.08 11.97
N ASP A 166 -20.06 15.79 11.13
CA ASP A 166 -19.31 15.21 10.01
C ASP A 166 -18.22 14.24 10.50
N VAL A 167 -17.46 14.65 11.53
CA VAL A 167 -16.44 13.78 12.15
C VAL A 167 -17.09 12.59 12.87
N VAL A 168 -18.23 12.79 13.53
CA VAL A 168 -19.00 11.70 14.16
C VAL A 168 -19.46 10.69 13.10
N GLU A 169 -20.00 11.13 11.98
CA GLU A 169 -20.41 10.27 10.86
C GLU A 169 -19.20 9.49 10.31
N GLY A 170 -18.07 10.15 10.08
CA GLY A 170 -16.86 9.49 9.59
C GLY A 170 -16.36 8.41 10.56
N LEU A 171 -16.28 8.73 11.85
CA LEU A 171 -15.87 7.80 12.88
C LEU A 171 -16.86 6.64 13.08
N ALA A 172 -18.16 6.87 12.86
CA ALA A 172 -19.18 5.84 13.01
C ALA A 172 -19.02 4.69 12.01
N ARG A 173 -18.38 4.94 10.85
CA ARG A 173 -18.11 3.91 9.84
C ARG A 173 -16.97 2.96 10.23
N PHE A 174 -16.10 3.38 11.14
CA PHE A 174 -15.06 2.52 11.74
C PHE A 174 -15.53 1.78 12.99
N ALA A 175 -16.76 2.00 13.46
CA ALA A 175 -17.18 1.60 14.79
C ALA A 175 -17.34 0.07 14.94
N ASP A 176 -16.26 -0.56 15.42
CA ASP A 176 -16.16 -1.96 15.86
C ASP A 176 -16.60 -2.18 17.33
N GLY A 177 -16.90 -1.10 18.06
CA GLY A 177 -17.30 -1.12 19.46
C GLY A 177 -16.13 -1.01 20.46
N GLY A 178 -14.89 -0.88 19.99
CA GLY A 178 -13.69 -0.59 20.77
C GLY A 178 -13.48 0.90 21.08
N PRO A 179 -12.50 1.25 21.93
CA PRO A 179 -12.17 2.64 22.23
C PRO A 179 -11.51 3.31 21.02
N LEU A 180 -11.91 4.54 20.73
CA LEU A 180 -11.29 5.39 19.71
C LEU A 180 -10.15 6.23 20.30
N PRO A 181 -9.12 6.56 19.50
CA PRO A 181 -8.10 7.52 19.89
C PRO A 181 -8.71 8.86 20.26
N SER A 182 -8.18 9.45 21.32
CA SER A 182 -8.58 10.73 21.90
C SER A 182 -7.66 11.87 21.48
N ARG A 183 -6.88 11.68 20.43
CA ARG A 183 -6.03 12.72 19.84
C ARG A 183 -6.47 12.93 18.41
N PHE A 184 -6.85 14.15 18.07
CA PHE A 184 -7.26 14.56 16.75
C PHE A 184 -6.20 15.49 16.17
N LEU A 185 -5.70 15.18 14.99
CA LEU A 185 -4.83 16.04 14.20
C LEU A 185 -5.66 16.57 13.04
N ILE A 186 -5.84 17.89 12.95
CA ILE A 186 -6.58 18.52 11.86
C ILE A 186 -5.61 19.26 10.93
N TYR A 187 -5.81 19.14 9.62
CA TYR A 187 -5.02 19.82 8.61
C TYR A 187 -5.89 20.28 7.42
N ASP A 188 -5.40 21.28 6.69
CA ASP A 188 -6.04 21.87 5.50
C ASP A 188 -4.94 22.50 4.61
N GLY A 189 -5.30 22.87 3.38
CA GLY A 189 -4.50 23.65 2.45
C GLY A 189 -4.17 25.07 2.94
N LYS A 190 -4.94 25.63 3.88
CA LYS A 190 -4.68 26.97 4.45
C LYS A 190 -5.06 27.06 5.94
N GLU A 191 -4.29 27.85 6.70
CA GLU A 191 -4.45 28.02 8.16
C GLU A 191 -5.82 28.60 8.62
N GLY A 192 -6.58 29.26 7.74
CA GLY A 192 -7.73 30.09 8.13
C GLY A 192 -8.96 29.34 8.67
N ASP A 193 -9.23 28.11 8.21
CA ASP A 193 -10.42 27.33 8.59
C ASP A 193 -10.12 26.37 9.77
N LEU A 194 -8.84 26.12 10.06
CA LEU A 194 -8.39 25.16 11.08
C LEU A 194 -8.74 25.61 12.50
N ASP A 195 -8.64 26.90 12.81
CA ASP A 195 -8.97 27.41 14.14
C ASP A 195 -10.46 27.29 14.47
N GLY A 196 -11.32 27.55 13.49
CA GLY A 196 -12.77 27.38 13.62
C GLY A 196 -13.15 25.92 13.86
N ALA A 197 -12.60 25.02 13.05
CA ALA A 197 -12.80 23.59 13.22
C ALA A 197 -12.27 23.07 14.56
N ARG A 198 -11.06 23.50 14.97
CA ARG A 198 -10.50 23.17 16.29
C ARG A 198 -11.43 23.59 17.41
N GLN A 199 -11.88 24.83 17.41
CA GLN A 199 -12.75 25.36 18.47
C GLN A 199 -14.07 24.59 18.53
N ALA A 200 -14.67 24.28 17.38
CA ALA A 200 -15.90 23.50 17.30
C ALA A 200 -15.71 22.08 17.87
N LEU A 201 -14.62 21.40 17.52
CA LEU A 201 -14.35 20.04 17.99
C LEU A 201 -13.97 19.99 19.48
N VAL A 202 -13.23 20.97 19.99
CA VAL A 202 -12.86 21.05 21.43
C VAL A 202 -14.06 21.34 22.32
N THR A 203 -15.00 22.16 21.84
CA THR A 203 -16.20 22.53 22.62
C THR A 203 -17.35 21.53 22.51
N ALA A 204 -17.25 20.58 21.57
CA ALA A 204 -18.29 19.59 21.36
C ALA A 204 -18.42 18.59 22.52
N ASP A 205 -19.65 18.12 22.74
CA ASP A 205 -19.93 17.09 23.74
C ASP A 205 -19.74 15.68 23.18
N TRP A 206 -18.49 15.21 23.28
CA TRP A 206 -18.10 13.84 22.91
C TRP A 206 -18.62 12.77 23.88
N THR A 207 -18.94 13.15 25.12
CA THR A 207 -19.41 12.20 26.15
C THR A 207 -20.91 11.93 26.09
N GLY A 208 -21.68 12.89 25.58
CA GLY A 208 -23.13 12.81 25.36
C GLY A 208 -23.53 12.13 24.05
N LEU A 209 -22.61 11.44 23.36
CA LEU A 209 -22.89 10.67 22.14
C LEU A 209 -23.74 9.41 22.42
N ALA A 210 -23.79 8.96 23.68
CA ALA A 210 -24.61 7.83 24.12
C ALA A 210 -26.11 8.12 23.90
N GLY A 211 -26.71 7.44 22.92
CA GLY A 211 -28.14 7.53 22.60
C GLY A 211 -28.49 8.36 21.36
N LYS A 212 -27.51 8.97 20.67
CA LYS A 212 -27.72 9.58 19.34
C LYS A 212 -27.65 8.52 18.24
N GLU A 213 -28.51 8.62 17.22
CA GLU A 213 -28.59 7.64 16.11
C GLU A 213 -27.26 7.51 15.34
N SER A 214 -26.50 8.60 15.19
CA SER A 214 -25.20 8.62 14.48
C SER A 214 -23.96 8.39 15.36
N GLY A 215 -24.08 8.47 16.69
CA GLY A 215 -22.92 8.53 17.61
C GLY A 215 -22.89 7.47 18.71
N GLY A 216 -23.98 6.72 18.93
CA GLY A 216 -24.11 5.81 20.07
C GLY A 216 -23.13 4.63 20.11
N LYS A 217 -22.39 4.38 19.03
CA LYS A 217 -21.34 3.36 18.96
C LYS A 217 -19.93 3.91 19.26
N LEU A 218 -19.75 5.23 19.24
CA LEU A 218 -18.47 5.87 19.47
C LEU A 218 -18.15 5.85 20.96
N LYS A 219 -17.00 5.28 21.32
CA LYS A 219 -16.53 5.21 22.70
C LYS A 219 -15.20 5.94 22.83
N PHE A 220 -15.22 7.04 23.56
CA PHE A 220 -14.02 7.75 23.96
C PHE A 220 -13.76 7.55 25.45
N LEU A 221 -12.51 7.28 25.81
CA LEU A 221 -12.10 7.20 27.22
C LEU A 221 -11.99 8.59 27.85
N HIS A 222 -11.79 9.62 27.03
CA HIS A 222 -11.61 11.01 27.42
C HIS A 222 -11.98 11.92 26.24
N THR A 223 -12.33 13.16 26.52
CA THR A 223 -12.60 14.17 25.48
C THR A 223 -11.38 14.28 24.55
N PRO A 224 -11.57 14.24 23.23
CA PRO A 224 -10.48 14.36 22.28
C PRO A 224 -9.70 15.67 22.44
N LYS A 225 -8.38 15.57 22.46
CA LYS A 225 -7.47 16.71 22.31
C LYS A 225 -7.31 16.99 20.82
N VAL A 226 -7.57 18.22 20.38
CA VAL A 226 -7.49 18.62 18.98
C VAL A 226 -6.26 19.50 18.76
N GLU A 227 -5.39 19.08 17.86
CA GLU A 227 -4.13 19.73 17.48
C GLU A 227 -4.16 20.07 15.99
N VAL A 228 -3.60 21.22 15.64
CA VAL A 228 -3.51 21.68 14.25
C VAL A 228 -2.15 21.26 13.70
N VAL A 229 -2.14 20.62 12.53
CA VAL A 229 -0.94 20.42 11.72
C VAL A 229 -0.85 21.60 10.77
N ASP A 230 0.11 22.49 11.00
CA ASP A 230 0.24 23.68 10.15
C ASP A 230 0.77 23.31 8.74
N PRO A 231 0.57 24.17 7.73
CA PRO A 231 1.00 23.87 6.37
C PRO A 231 2.50 23.60 6.23
N LYS A 232 3.37 24.17 7.08
CA LYS A 232 4.81 23.89 7.03
C LYS A 232 5.09 22.50 7.57
N GLN A 233 4.50 22.11 8.69
CA GLN A 233 4.58 20.75 9.23
C GLN A 233 4.08 19.72 8.21
N LYS A 234 2.97 20.00 7.53
CA LYS A 234 2.42 19.14 6.48
C LYS A 234 3.39 18.98 5.29
N ALA A 235 3.95 20.08 4.78
CA ALA A 235 4.94 20.01 3.71
C ALA A 235 6.20 19.25 4.14
N ALA A 236 6.67 19.48 5.37
CA ALA A 236 7.83 18.79 5.94
C ALA A 236 7.56 17.29 6.15
N ALA A 237 6.34 16.91 6.51
CA ALA A 237 5.89 15.51 6.60
C ALA A 237 5.96 14.81 5.24
N VAL A 238 5.57 15.50 4.16
CA VAL A 238 5.68 14.98 2.79
C VAL A 238 7.14 14.82 2.37
N CYS A 239 8.02 15.79 2.68
CA CYS A 239 9.46 15.66 2.43
C CYS A 239 10.05 14.46 3.17
N LEU A 240 9.73 14.29 4.46
CA LEU A 240 10.23 13.21 5.28
C LEU A 240 9.77 11.84 4.76
N ALA A 241 8.47 11.69 4.47
CA ALA A 241 7.93 10.45 3.91
C ALA A 241 8.53 10.15 2.53
N GLY A 242 8.64 11.17 1.66
CA GLY A 242 9.28 11.03 0.35
C GLY A 242 10.74 10.60 0.45
N ALA A 243 11.47 11.14 1.41
CA ALA A 243 12.85 10.74 1.69
C ALA A 243 12.93 9.27 2.10
N SER A 244 12.06 8.83 3.00
CA SER A 244 11.99 7.43 3.45
C SER A 244 11.68 6.49 2.28
N GLU A 245 10.74 6.82 1.41
CA GLU A 245 10.41 6.03 0.21
C GLU A 245 11.60 5.93 -0.77
N ILE A 246 12.25 7.05 -1.06
CA ILE A 246 13.43 7.10 -1.95
C ILE A 246 14.60 6.30 -1.35
N ALA A 247 14.82 6.39 -0.04
CA ALA A 247 15.87 5.64 0.65
C ALA A 247 15.57 4.13 0.69
N MET A 248 14.30 3.73 0.82
CA MET A 248 13.90 2.32 0.72
C MET A 248 14.08 1.79 -0.71
N ALA A 249 13.69 2.56 -1.74
CA ALA A 249 13.86 2.18 -3.14
C ALA A 249 15.34 2.05 -3.56
N SER A 250 16.23 2.84 -2.96
CA SER A 250 17.68 2.80 -3.21
C SER A 250 18.44 1.81 -2.31
N GLY A 251 17.76 1.10 -1.40
CA GLY A 251 18.37 0.14 -0.47
C GLY A 251 19.17 0.78 0.68
N ALA A 252 19.03 2.09 0.90
CA ALA A 252 19.75 2.87 1.91
C ALA A 252 19.12 2.80 3.33
N GLY A 253 17.98 2.12 3.49
CA GLY A 253 17.28 1.98 4.77
C GLY A 253 16.23 3.07 5.02
N SER A 254 15.68 3.13 6.25
CA SER A 254 14.61 4.09 6.60
C SER A 254 15.19 5.41 7.13
N ILE A 255 14.83 6.53 6.50
CA ILE A 255 15.13 7.87 7.00
C ILE A 255 14.23 8.19 8.20
N ASN A 256 14.83 8.50 9.35
CA ASN A 256 14.12 8.72 10.62
C ASN A 256 14.48 10.07 11.29
N THR A 257 15.02 11.02 10.53
CA THR A 257 15.45 12.32 11.06
C THR A 257 15.15 13.41 10.04
N LEU A 258 14.64 14.53 10.53
CA LEU A 258 14.25 15.68 9.72
C LEU A 258 14.95 16.94 10.25
N ASN A 259 15.64 17.66 9.38
CA ASN A 259 16.27 18.95 9.68
C ASN A 259 15.56 20.04 8.88
N ILE A 260 15.04 21.09 9.52
CA ILE A 260 14.38 22.22 8.83
C ILE A 260 15.31 23.43 8.88
N ALA A 261 15.73 23.94 7.72
CA ALA A 261 16.57 25.11 7.62
C ALA A 261 15.82 26.36 8.14
N GLY A 262 16.48 27.10 9.03
CA GLY A 262 15.97 28.37 9.57
C GLY A 262 15.34 28.31 10.97
N ASP A 263 15.17 27.13 11.57
CA ASP A 263 14.70 27.01 12.95
C ASP A 263 15.88 26.77 13.93
N LYS A 264 16.25 27.80 14.70
CA LYS A 264 17.28 27.69 15.74
C LYS A 264 16.70 27.02 17.00
N GLN A 265 16.50 25.72 16.94
CA GLN A 265 16.62 24.83 18.10
C GLN A 265 17.45 23.61 17.73
N SER A 266 18.76 23.76 17.88
CA SER A 266 19.76 22.72 17.66
C SER A 266 19.59 21.53 18.63
N LEU A 267 19.42 20.33 18.09
CA LEU A 267 20.03 19.11 18.65
C LEU A 267 21.50 19.05 18.19
N ARG A 268 22.35 18.48 19.04
CA ARG A 268 23.81 18.65 19.11
C ARG A 268 24.60 17.96 17.97
N GLN A 269 25.69 18.64 17.57
CA GLN A 269 27.04 18.20 17.16
C GLN A 269 27.18 16.96 16.24
N ASP A 270 27.88 17.03 15.11
CA ASP A 270 29.24 17.56 14.96
C ASP A 270 29.54 18.17 13.58
N GLN A 271 30.56 19.05 13.59
CA GLN A 271 31.11 19.80 12.48
C GLN A 271 32.13 18.99 11.66
N THR A 272 32.20 19.22 10.33
CA THR A 272 33.43 19.75 9.68
C THR A 272 33.15 20.30 8.27
N GLU A 273 33.74 21.47 8.00
CA GLU A 273 33.70 22.30 6.78
C GLU A 273 34.69 21.83 5.66
N LYS A 274 34.43 22.07 4.35
CA LYS A 274 34.99 23.20 3.53
C LYS A 274 34.98 23.02 1.97
N ASP A 275 34.41 24.03 1.29
CA ASP A 275 34.81 24.81 0.08
C ASP A 275 35.23 24.19 -1.30
N GLY A 276 34.45 24.48 -2.38
CA GLY A 276 34.84 25.48 -3.42
C GLY A 276 35.10 25.14 -4.92
N LYS A 277 34.08 25.39 -5.79
CA LYS A 277 34.03 26.10 -7.13
C LYS A 277 34.48 25.52 -8.53
N SER A 278 33.51 25.64 -9.50
CA SER A 278 33.52 25.98 -10.97
C SER A 278 34.25 25.08 -12.01
N GLY A 279 33.78 24.75 -13.23
CA GLY A 279 32.59 25.06 -14.08
C GLY A 279 32.77 24.51 -15.54
N ASP A 280 31.68 24.52 -16.33
CA ASP A 280 31.50 24.36 -17.81
C ASP A 280 31.01 23.04 -18.49
N GLU A 281 29.70 23.05 -18.83
CA GLU A 281 28.93 22.75 -20.07
C GLU A 281 29.21 21.50 -20.98
N PHE A 282 28.17 20.69 -21.29
CA PHE A 282 27.35 20.77 -22.55
C PHE A 282 26.40 19.53 -22.79
N GLN A 283 25.09 19.81 -22.91
CA GLN A 283 23.99 19.28 -23.75
C GLN A 283 23.57 17.79 -23.94
N GLY A 284 22.26 17.55 -23.69
CA GLY A 284 21.28 16.87 -24.58
C GLY A 284 21.00 15.37 -24.33
N GLN A 285 19.80 14.79 -24.50
CA GLN A 285 18.44 15.23 -24.82
C GLN A 285 17.50 13.99 -24.68
N ASP A 286 16.31 14.21 -24.14
CA ASP A 286 15.01 13.51 -24.17
C ASP A 286 14.87 12.02 -24.57
N ASN A 287 14.16 11.25 -23.73
CA ASN A 287 12.79 10.74 -24.01
C ASN A 287 12.31 9.86 -22.83
N LEU A 288 11.21 10.24 -22.16
CA LEU A 288 10.67 9.51 -21.01
C LEU A 288 9.37 8.78 -21.39
N SER A 289 9.33 7.47 -21.11
CA SER A 289 8.15 6.59 -21.24
C SER A 289 7.29 6.67 -19.98
N ALA A 290 6.04 6.18 -20.04
CA ALA A 290 5.13 6.11 -18.89
C ALA A 290 5.56 5.13 -17.78
N GLU A 291 6.69 4.43 -17.94
CA GLU A 291 7.41 3.72 -16.88
C GLU A 291 8.51 4.56 -16.18
N ASP A 292 8.91 5.72 -16.72
CA ASP A 292 9.93 6.62 -16.12
C ASP A 292 9.39 7.48 -14.97
N VAL A 293 8.16 7.22 -14.55
CA VAL A 293 7.45 7.95 -13.51
C VAL A 293 7.37 7.17 -12.20
N GLY A 294 8.43 6.43 -11.83
CA GLY A 294 8.70 6.02 -10.45
C GLY A 294 7.55 5.39 -9.66
N PHE A 295 6.65 4.62 -10.30
CA PHE A 295 5.58 3.90 -9.61
C PHE A 295 6.05 2.48 -9.28
N ALA A 296 6.70 2.33 -8.13
CA ALA A 296 6.92 1.01 -7.54
C ALA A 296 5.65 0.57 -6.80
N VAL A 297 5.02 -0.48 -7.31
CA VAL A 297 3.92 -1.21 -6.67
C VAL A 297 4.51 -2.21 -5.67
N GLY A 298 3.95 -2.24 -4.46
CA GLY A 298 3.92 -3.45 -3.63
C GLY A 298 4.90 -3.49 -2.46
N LYS A 299 4.56 -2.81 -1.36
CA LYS A 299 4.80 -3.32 -0.01
C LYS A 299 3.79 -2.73 0.97
N ASP A 300 2.64 -3.39 1.03
CA ASP A 300 1.67 -3.15 2.08
C ASP A 300 2.20 -3.72 3.39
N VAL A 301 2.30 -2.87 4.42
CA VAL A 301 2.39 -3.27 5.82
C VAL A 301 1.06 -2.92 6.47
N GLY A 302 0.26 -3.94 6.74
CA GLY A 302 -0.75 -3.90 7.80
C GLY A 302 -2.18 -4.17 7.35
N SER A 303 -2.51 -5.44 7.12
CA SER A 303 -3.82 -6.02 7.46
C SER A 303 -3.83 -7.55 7.28
N GLN A 304 -3.87 -8.28 8.39
CA GLN A 304 -4.46 -9.63 8.40
C GLN A 304 -5.67 -9.61 9.33
N ALA A 305 -6.86 -9.77 8.76
CA ALA A 305 -7.98 -10.45 9.40
C ALA A 305 -8.96 -10.96 8.32
N ASN A 306 -8.93 -12.28 8.08
CA ASN A 306 -10.00 -13.01 7.40
C ASN A 306 -11.29 -12.95 8.25
N THR A 307 -12.44 -12.73 7.63
CA THR A 307 -13.65 -13.55 7.86
C THR A 307 -14.60 -13.44 6.66
N ASN A 308 -14.96 -14.61 6.13
CA ASN A 308 -16.03 -14.80 5.15
C ASN A 308 -17.40 -14.40 5.72
N GLU A 309 -18.16 -13.57 5.00
CA GLU A 309 -19.63 -13.61 5.05
C GLU A 309 -20.22 -13.49 3.62
N PRO A 310 -21.36 -14.14 3.33
CA PRO A 310 -21.85 -14.34 1.97
C PRO A 310 -22.57 -13.10 1.40
N LEU A 311 -22.54 -13.00 0.07
CA LEU A 311 -23.38 -12.12 -0.74
C LEU A 311 -24.86 -12.30 -0.41
N PHE A 312 -25.52 -11.26 0.13
CA PHE A 312 -26.97 -11.17 0.18
C PHE A 312 -27.48 -10.16 -0.86
N GLN A 313 -28.30 -10.67 -1.77
CA GLN A 313 -29.07 -9.91 -2.75
C GLN A 313 -30.07 -8.96 -2.05
N ASN A 314 -30.14 -7.74 -2.59
CA ASN A 314 -31.16 -6.75 -2.28
C ASN A 314 -32.56 -7.34 -2.46
N SER A 315 -33.30 -7.46 -1.37
CA SER A 315 -34.76 -7.46 -1.39
C SER A 315 -35.26 -6.46 -0.34
N SER A 316 -35.85 -5.39 -0.84
CA SER A 316 -36.50 -4.34 -0.07
C SER A 316 -37.63 -4.94 0.77
N ARG A 317 -37.46 -4.92 2.10
CA ARG A 317 -38.56 -5.03 3.05
C ARG A 317 -38.59 -3.80 3.93
N ASP A 318 -39.54 -2.95 3.57
CA ASP A 318 -40.08 -1.87 4.37
C ASP A 318 -40.45 -2.38 5.77
N TYR A 319 -39.83 -1.82 6.80
CA TYR A 319 -40.22 -1.99 8.20
C TYR A 319 -40.33 -0.61 8.85
N GLY A 320 -41.44 0.08 8.55
CA GLY A 320 -41.97 1.09 9.47
C GLY A 320 -42.27 0.44 10.82
N ARG A 321 -41.52 0.80 11.87
CA ARG A 321 -41.82 0.39 13.25
C ARG A 321 -42.30 1.57 14.08
N SER A 322 -43.63 1.59 14.25
CA SER A 322 -44.37 2.31 15.28
C SER A 322 -43.71 2.17 16.66
N ARG A 323 -43.38 3.30 17.29
CA ARG A 323 -43.10 3.38 18.73
C ARG A 323 -44.42 3.17 19.49
N LYS A 324 -44.55 2.06 20.21
CA LYS A 324 -45.49 1.96 21.33
C LYS A 324 -44.71 2.10 22.63
N PHE A 325 -45.05 3.15 23.37
CA PHE A 325 -44.70 3.32 24.77
C PHE A 325 -45.22 2.13 25.58
N PHE A 326 -44.37 1.60 26.48
CA PHE A 326 -44.80 0.68 27.52
C PHE A 326 -45.62 1.47 28.54
N ASP A 327 -46.93 1.25 28.51
CA ASP A 327 -47.86 1.66 29.54
C ASP A 327 -47.75 0.70 30.75
N LEU A 328 -47.27 1.23 31.88
CA LEU A 328 -47.08 0.51 33.14
C LEU A 328 -48.37 0.39 33.98
N SER A 329 -49.54 0.61 33.40
CA SER A 329 -50.83 0.47 34.08
C SER A 329 -51.55 -0.84 33.77
N LYS A 330 -50.87 -2.00 33.82
CA LYS A 330 -51.54 -3.32 33.73
C LYS A 330 -50.68 -4.49 34.23
N LEU A 331 -50.18 -4.39 35.45
CA LEU A 331 -49.64 -5.54 36.18
C LEU A 331 -50.47 -5.79 37.45
N SER A 332 -51.76 -6.09 37.29
CA SER A 332 -52.61 -6.57 38.39
C SER A 332 -53.33 -7.89 38.12
N ASN A 333 -53.18 -8.50 36.94
CA ASN A 333 -53.98 -9.68 36.55
C ASN A 333 -53.12 -10.85 36.04
N PHE A 334 -52.05 -11.22 36.75
CA PHE A 334 -51.27 -12.44 36.43
C PHE A 334 -50.89 -13.29 37.66
N MET A 335 -51.67 -13.20 38.74
CA MET A 335 -51.66 -14.21 39.82
C MET A 335 -53.06 -14.78 40.08
N SER A 336 -53.78 -15.12 39.01
CA SER A 336 -55.05 -15.84 39.07
C SER A 336 -54.97 -17.10 38.21
N GLY A 337 -54.21 -18.09 38.65
CA GLY A 337 -53.99 -19.31 37.90
C GLY A 337 -53.22 -20.40 38.63
N LEU A 338 -53.35 -20.50 39.95
CA LEU A 338 -52.90 -21.66 40.73
C LEU A 338 -53.67 -21.73 42.05
N ILE A 339 -54.99 -21.85 41.95
CA ILE A 339 -55.84 -22.20 43.08
C ILE A 339 -55.81 -23.73 43.17
N LEU A 340 -54.87 -24.26 43.95
CA LEU A 340 -55.03 -25.59 44.51
C LEU A 340 -56.31 -25.57 45.37
N SER A 341 -57.29 -26.37 44.96
CA SER A 341 -58.52 -26.59 45.71
C SER A 341 -58.20 -27.30 47.03
N VAL A 342 -57.89 -26.51 48.06
CA VAL A 342 -57.79 -26.97 49.44
C VAL A 342 -59.15 -26.74 50.08
N LYS A 343 -59.86 -27.83 50.40
CA LYS A 343 -61.05 -27.81 51.23
C LYS A 343 -60.76 -27.01 52.50
N LYS A 344 -61.57 -25.99 52.78
CA LYS A 344 -61.54 -25.23 54.03
C LYS A 344 -61.77 -26.18 55.21
N PRO A 345 -60.83 -26.35 56.15
CA PRO A 345 -61.17 -26.86 57.47
C PRO A 345 -61.82 -25.71 58.24
N GLU A 346 -63.03 -25.95 58.75
CA GLU A 346 -63.57 -25.10 59.81
C GLU A 346 -62.72 -25.33 61.07
N PHE A 347 -61.88 -24.34 61.41
CA PHE A 347 -61.17 -24.32 62.69
C PHE A 347 -61.29 -22.93 63.30
N GLY A 348 -62.10 -22.84 64.35
CA GLY A 348 -62.09 -21.72 65.28
C GLY A 348 -60.80 -21.72 66.09
N GLY A 349 -60.20 -20.54 66.26
CA GLY A 349 -59.08 -20.27 67.16
C GLY A 349 -57.71 -20.18 66.46
N ARG A 350 -57.04 -19.03 66.64
CA ARG A 350 -55.59 -18.70 66.51
C ARG A 350 -54.62 -19.62 65.69
N GLY A 351 -55.07 -20.28 64.62
CA GLY A 351 -54.31 -21.21 63.79
C GLY A 351 -53.75 -20.71 62.43
N PRO A 352 -54.32 -19.70 61.72
CA PRO A 352 -53.87 -19.37 60.37
C PRO A 352 -52.52 -18.64 60.29
N LEU A 353 -51.97 -18.16 61.41
CA LEU A 353 -50.66 -17.50 61.47
C LEU A 353 -49.50 -18.51 61.46
N PHE A 354 -49.70 -19.72 62.00
CA PHE A 354 -48.69 -20.79 62.03
C PHE A 354 -48.51 -21.47 60.67
N LEU A 355 -49.59 -21.63 59.89
CA LEU A 355 -49.53 -22.24 58.56
C LEU A 355 -48.84 -21.32 57.53
N GLY A 356 -49.09 -20.00 57.61
CA GLY A 356 -48.39 -19.00 56.80
C GLY A 356 -46.91 -18.88 57.16
N GLY A 357 -46.58 -18.96 58.45
CA GLY A 357 -45.19 -19.00 58.92
C GLY A 357 -44.42 -20.21 58.43
N ALA A 358 -45.02 -21.40 58.47
CA ALA A 358 -44.40 -22.63 57.96
C ALA A 358 -44.12 -22.58 56.45
N ALA A 359 -45.07 -22.06 55.65
CA ALA A 359 -44.87 -21.89 54.20
C ALA A 359 -43.75 -20.88 53.88
N PHE A 360 -43.65 -19.79 54.65
CA PHE A 360 -42.57 -18.81 54.50
C PHE A 360 -41.19 -19.39 54.83
N ILE A 361 -41.10 -20.23 55.87
CA ILE A 361 -39.86 -20.93 56.23
C ILE A 361 -39.43 -21.90 55.13
N ILE A 362 -40.37 -22.67 54.56
CA ILE A 362 -40.07 -23.58 53.45
C ILE A 362 -39.58 -22.81 52.23
N LEU A 363 -40.19 -21.66 51.92
CA LEU A 363 -39.74 -20.80 50.82
C LEU A 363 -38.35 -20.22 51.07
N LEU A 364 -38.02 -19.82 52.31
CA LEU A 364 -36.68 -19.39 52.68
C LEU A 364 -35.64 -20.51 52.56
N ILE A 365 -35.98 -21.74 52.95
CA ILE A 365 -35.09 -22.90 52.81
C ILE A 365 -34.88 -23.23 51.33
N ALA A 366 -35.94 -23.20 50.52
CA ALA A 366 -35.85 -23.42 49.08
C ALA A 366 -35.02 -22.32 48.39
N PHE A 367 -35.20 -21.06 48.79
CA PHE A 367 -34.41 -19.93 48.30
C PHE A 367 -32.94 -20.04 48.72
N PHE A 368 -32.66 -20.44 49.96
CA PHE A 368 -31.30 -20.67 50.45
C PHE A 368 -30.63 -21.85 49.71
N ALA A 369 -31.35 -22.96 49.51
CA ALA A 369 -30.85 -24.10 48.75
C ALA A 369 -30.59 -23.72 47.28
N PHE A 370 -31.49 -22.96 46.65
CA PHE A 370 -31.29 -22.42 45.30
C PHE A 370 -30.04 -21.54 45.24
N TRP A 371 -29.90 -20.59 46.17
CA TRP A 371 -28.76 -19.69 46.25
C TRP A 371 -27.43 -20.42 46.52
N TRP A 372 -27.45 -21.52 47.27
CA TRP A 372 -26.25 -22.29 47.60
C TRP A 372 -25.78 -23.23 46.49
N PHE A 373 -26.72 -23.92 45.83
CA PHE A 373 -26.40 -25.03 44.94
C PHE A 373 -26.54 -24.71 43.45
N VAL A 374 -27.19 -23.63 43.03
CA VAL A 374 -27.45 -23.34 41.61
C VAL A 374 -26.38 -22.48 40.92
N PRO A 375 -25.76 -21.48 41.57
CA PRO A 375 -24.84 -20.58 40.87
C PRO A 375 -23.63 -21.30 40.25
N LYS A 376 -23.22 -20.86 39.06
CA LYS A 376 -21.98 -21.23 38.38
C LYS A 376 -21.15 -19.97 38.12
N ALA A 377 -19.84 -20.09 38.12
CA ALA A 377 -18.95 -18.98 37.80
C ALA A 377 -17.87 -19.38 36.80
N THR A 378 -17.61 -18.50 35.83
CA THR A 378 -16.44 -18.55 34.95
C THR A 378 -15.55 -17.36 35.28
N VAL A 379 -14.30 -17.65 35.60
CA VAL A 379 -13.28 -16.67 35.99
C VAL A 379 -12.17 -16.73 34.96
N THR A 380 -12.11 -15.72 34.08
CA THR A 380 -11.07 -15.63 33.06
C THR A 380 -10.01 -14.65 33.54
N ILE A 381 -8.78 -15.15 33.71
CA ILE A 381 -7.62 -14.39 34.15
C ILE A 381 -6.83 -14.00 32.91
N TYR A 382 -6.65 -12.70 32.70
CA TYR A 382 -5.85 -12.15 31.62
C TYR A 382 -4.47 -11.79 32.13
N LEU A 383 -3.46 -12.35 31.49
CA LEU A 383 -2.07 -12.16 31.86
C LEU A 383 -1.28 -11.51 30.72
N ALA A 384 -0.27 -10.73 31.08
CA ALA A 384 0.74 -10.25 30.15
C ALA A 384 1.57 -11.44 29.65
N PRO A 385 1.57 -11.76 28.34
CA PRO A 385 2.45 -12.80 27.80
C PRO A 385 3.90 -12.33 27.85
N GLN A 386 4.82 -13.28 28.04
CA GLN A 386 6.24 -13.06 27.82
C GLN A 386 6.62 -13.61 26.45
N GLN A 387 7.20 -12.76 25.61
CA GLN A 387 7.54 -13.11 24.23
C GLN A 387 8.98 -13.62 24.14
N ILE A 388 9.16 -14.70 23.39
CA ILE A 388 10.48 -15.20 22.97
C ILE A 388 10.50 -15.27 21.45
N GLU A 389 11.60 -14.79 20.87
CA GLU A 389 11.85 -14.85 19.43
C GLU A 389 13.13 -15.64 19.18
N GLU A 390 13.10 -16.52 18.18
CA GLU A 390 14.26 -17.29 17.73
C GLU A 390 14.20 -17.54 16.22
N SER A 391 15.30 -17.31 15.53
CA SER A 391 15.43 -17.58 14.09
C SER A 391 16.35 -18.77 13.85
N VAL A 392 15.90 -19.75 13.08
CA VAL A 392 16.71 -20.93 12.73
C VAL A 392 16.59 -21.28 11.26
N VAL A 393 17.72 -21.48 10.59
CA VAL A 393 17.78 -22.01 9.23
C VAL A 393 17.59 -23.53 9.26
N VAL A 394 16.62 -24.01 8.50
CA VAL A 394 16.29 -25.43 8.35
C VAL A 394 16.28 -25.84 6.88
N SER A 395 16.45 -27.13 6.63
CA SER A 395 16.31 -27.69 5.29
C SER A 395 14.99 -28.44 5.16
N ILE A 396 14.14 -28.03 4.24
CA ILE A 396 12.87 -28.68 3.96
C ILE A 396 13.07 -29.65 2.78
N ASN A 397 12.83 -30.93 3.01
CA ASN A 397 13.04 -31.97 2.01
C ASN A 397 11.77 -32.83 1.83
N PRO A 398 11.07 -32.70 0.69
CA PRO A 398 9.87 -33.50 0.40
C PRO A 398 10.11 -34.99 0.16
N LYS A 399 11.36 -35.41 -0.02
CA LYS A 399 11.73 -36.84 -0.18
C LYS A 399 11.83 -37.56 1.17
N MET A 400 11.83 -36.82 2.28
CA MET A 400 11.92 -37.36 3.63
C MET A 400 10.54 -37.49 4.27
N SER A 401 10.30 -38.55 5.04
CA SER A 401 9.02 -38.80 5.71
C SER A 401 9.03 -38.56 7.22
N THR A 402 10.22 -38.32 7.81
CA THR A 402 10.41 -38.16 9.26
C THR A 402 11.20 -36.90 9.56
N LEU A 403 10.84 -36.20 10.64
CA LEU A 403 11.57 -35.04 11.16
C LEU A 403 12.93 -35.45 11.74
N ASP A 404 14.01 -34.80 11.30
CA ASP A 404 15.36 -34.97 11.86
C ASP A 404 15.78 -33.69 12.61
N LEU A 405 15.64 -33.73 13.94
CA LEU A 405 15.97 -32.62 14.83
C LEU A 405 17.47 -32.33 14.88
N GLY A 406 18.32 -33.35 14.71
CA GLY A 406 19.78 -33.21 14.80
C GLY A 406 20.38 -32.57 13.55
N ALA A 407 19.90 -32.99 12.38
CA ALA A 407 20.31 -32.43 11.09
C ALA A 407 19.52 -31.16 10.69
N LYS A 408 18.52 -30.75 11.49
CA LYS A 408 17.60 -29.63 11.19
C LYS A 408 16.87 -29.79 9.86
N ILE A 409 16.38 -31.00 9.59
CA ILE A 409 15.66 -31.33 8.35
C ILE A 409 14.19 -31.56 8.66
N ILE A 410 13.32 -30.81 7.99
CA ILE A 410 11.86 -30.91 8.13
C ILE A 410 11.26 -31.53 6.85
N PRO A 411 10.39 -32.56 6.96
CA PRO A 411 9.73 -33.12 5.78
C PRO A 411 8.68 -32.15 5.24
N GLY A 412 8.72 -31.91 3.93
CA GLY A 412 7.75 -31.09 3.20
C GLY A 412 6.88 -31.90 2.24
N LYS A 413 5.90 -31.27 1.60
CA LYS A 413 5.15 -31.84 0.47
C LYS A 413 5.10 -30.81 -0.66
N ILE A 414 5.12 -31.29 -1.89
CA ILE A 414 4.94 -30.44 -3.07
C ILE A 414 3.50 -30.60 -3.55
N VAL A 415 2.78 -29.49 -3.65
CA VAL A 415 1.45 -29.43 -4.24
C VAL A 415 1.59 -28.78 -5.61
N LYS A 416 1.03 -29.42 -6.65
CA LYS A 416 1.12 -28.94 -8.03
C LYS A 416 -0.25 -28.57 -8.56
N THR A 417 -0.31 -27.53 -9.38
CA THR A 417 -1.47 -27.17 -10.17
C THR A 417 -1.04 -26.64 -11.53
N THR A 418 -1.94 -26.67 -12.51
CA THR A 418 -1.70 -26.10 -13.83
C THR A 418 -2.78 -25.07 -14.07
N VAL A 419 -2.37 -23.83 -14.33
CA VAL A 419 -3.25 -22.71 -14.66
C VAL A 419 -2.97 -22.24 -16.08
N SER A 420 -3.97 -21.66 -16.73
CA SER A 420 -3.85 -21.19 -18.13
C SER A 420 -4.53 -19.85 -18.27
N GLY A 421 -3.89 -18.93 -18.99
CA GLY A 421 -4.42 -17.59 -19.22
C GLY A 421 -4.04 -17.04 -20.58
N GLU A 422 -4.68 -15.92 -20.91
CA GLU A 422 -4.37 -15.14 -22.10
C GLU A 422 -4.39 -13.65 -21.79
N LYS A 423 -3.42 -12.91 -22.34
CA LYS A 423 -3.32 -11.46 -22.19
C LYS A 423 -3.02 -10.80 -23.52
N THR A 424 -3.50 -9.58 -23.69
CA THR A 424 -3.26 -8.76 -24.88
C THR A 424 -2.62 -7.43 -24.50
N ALA A 425 -1.63 -7.00 -25.27
CA ALA A 425 -0.99 -5.69 -25.15
C ALA A 425 -1.00 -4.96 -26.50
N SER A 426 -0.87 -3.64 -26.48
CA SER A 426 -0.66 -2.83 -27.69
C SER A 426 0.79 -2.94 -28.16
N ALA A 427 1.01 -2.94 -29.47
CA ALA A 427 2.35 -2.91 -30.05
C ALA A 427 2.91 -1.47 -29.99
N THR A 428 4.03 -1.28 -29.29
CA THR A 428 4.61 0.05 -29.03
C THR A 428 5.75 0.40 -29.97
N GLY A 429 6.34 -0.59 -30.65
CA GLY A 429 7.35 -0.36 -31.66
C GLY A 429 6.80 0.50 -32.79
N VAL A 430 7.61 1.45 -33.28
CA VAL A 430 7.26 2.29 -34.42
C VAL A 430 8.25 2.01 -35.54
N GLU A 431 7.74 1.70 -36.73
CA GLU A 431 8.54 1.56 -37.94
C GLU A 431 7.99 2.51 -39.02
N THR A 432 8.89 3.21 -39.72
CA THR A 432 8.50 4.08 -40.83
C THR A 432 8.44 3.27 -42.12
N THR A 433 7.25 3.21 -42.73
CA THR A 433 7.02 2.55 -44.02
C THR A 433 6.50 3.55 -45.05
N GLY A 434 6.63 3.25 -46.34
CA GLY A 434 6.14 4.13 -47.38
C GLY A 434 6.69 3.82 -48.77
N GLU A 435 6.60 4.80 -49.66
CA GLU A 435 7.12 4.71 -51.02
C GLU A 435 8.36 5.60 -51.16
N LYS A 436 9.34 5.14 -51.95
CA LYS A 436 10.58 5.88 -52.22
C LYS A 436 10.41 6.75 -53.46
N ALA A 437 10.89 7.99 -53.39
CA ALA A 437 10.86 8.88 -54.55
C ALA A 437 11.75 8.34 -55.67
N LYS A 438 11.27 8.43 -56.91
CA LYS A 438 12.02 8.02 -58.11
C LYS A 438 12.14 9.18 -59.08
N GLY A 439 13.28 9.26 -59.74
CA GLY A 439 13.56 10.29 -60.73
C GLY A 439 14.69 9.90 -61.68
N THR A 440 14.98 10.82 -62.60
CA THR A 440 16.06 10.65 -63.58
C THR A 440 17.08 11.75 -63.41
N VAL A 441 18.36 11.39 -63.51
CA VAL A 441 19.48 12.33 -63.47
C VAL A 441 20.33 12.20 -64.71
N GLU A 442 20.88 13.33 -65.16
CA GLU A 442 21.97 13.38 -66.13
C GLU A 442 23.29 13.55 -65.37
N ILE A 443 24.13 12.52 -65.41
CA ILE A 443 25.48 12.57 -64.82
C ILE A 443 26.43 13.19 -65.84
N ARG A 444 27.21 14.17 -65.39
CA ARG A 444 28.15 14.92 -66.23
C ARG A 444 29.58 14.69 -65.74
N ASN A 445 30.45 14.34 -66.66
CA ASN A 445 31.85 14.02 -66.41
C ASN A 445 32.76 15.07 -67.07
N ALA A 446 33.45 15.86 -66.26
CA ALA A 446 34.41 16.88 -66.67
C ALA A 446 35.86 16.35 -66.76
N THR A 447 36.08 15.05 -66.52
CA THR A 447 37.40 14.41 -66.60
C THR A 447 37.75 13.98 -68.03
N ASN A 448 39.03 13.66 -68.25
CA ASN A 448 39.55 13.18 -69.54
C ASN A 448 39.41 11.65 -69.73
N SER A 449 38.74 10.95 -68.81
CA SER A 449 38.58 9.50 -68.81
C SER A 449 37.12 9.11 -68.64
N VAL A 450 36.74 7.94 -69.16
CA VAL A 450 35.39 7.38 -68.96
C VAL A 450 35.20 7.07 -67.47
N VAL A 451 34.07 7.52 -66.90
CA VAL A 451 33.68 7.24 -65.51
C VAL A 451 32.61 6.16 -65.53
N ASN A 452 32.86 5.05 -64.86
CA ASN A 452 31.89 3.96 -64.71
C ASN A 452 31.30 4.01 -63.29
N LEU A 453 29.99 4.12 -63.20
CA LEU A 453 29.24 4.07 -61.95
C LEU A 453 28.43 2.78 -61.93
N ASN A 454 28.59 2.01 -60.87
CA ASN A 454 27.85 0.76 -60.70
C ASN A 454 26.43 1.03 -60.18
N ALA A 455 25.50 0.11 -60.43
CA ALA A 455 24.23 0.08 -59.72
C ALA A 455 24.51 0.07 -58.20
N GLY A 456 23.76 0.86 -57.44
CA GLY A 456 24.05 1.08 -56.02
C GLY A 456 24.92 2.31 -55.71
N ALA A 457 25.42 3.03 -56.72
CA ALA A 457 26.21 4.24 -56.48
C ALA A 457 25.38 5.31 -55.76
N LEU A 458 25.94 5.89 -54.69
CA LEU A 458 25.27 6.87 -53.84
C LEU A 458 25.37 8.29 -54.40
N LEU A 459 24.24 8.96 -54.52
CA LEU A 459 24.06 10.34 -54.96
C LEU A 459 23.47 11.15 -53.80
N THR A 460 23.92 12.39 -53.59
CA THR A 460 23.43 13.24 -52.49
C THR A 460 22.98 14.61 -52.98
N ALA A 461 21.78 15.03 -52.60
CA ALA A 461 21.26 16.38 -52.80
C ALA A 461 20.99 17.01 -51.44
N GLY A 462 21.89 17.88 -50.98
CA GLY A 462 21.92 18.31 -49.58
C GLY A 462 22.17 17.12 -48.66
N ASP A 463 21.25 16.89 -47.71
CA ASP A 463 21.29 15.77 -46.76
C ASP A 463 20.60 14.50 -47.26
N LEU A 464 19.89 14.59 -48.39
CA LEU A 464 19.09 13.50 -48.94
C LEU A 464 19.93 12.55 -49.79
N LYS A 465 19.76 11.26 -49.54
CA LYS A 465 20.53 10.18 -50.18
C LYS A 465 19.71 9.47 -51.23
N PHE A 466 20.33 9.23 -52.38
CA PHE A 466 19.74 8.58 -53.52
C PHE A 466 20.68 7.50 -54.06
N VAL A 467 20.14 6.46 -54.69
CA VAL A 467 20.89 5.31 -55.18
C VAL A 467 20.62 5.13 -56.66
N LEU A 468 21.68 4.87 -57.42
CA LEU A 468 21.60 4.55 -58.84
C LEU A 468 20.98 3.17 -59.05
N ASP A 469 19.92 3.08 -59.84
CA ASP A 469 19.22 1.81 -60.06
C ASP A 469 20.03 0.85 -60.97
N ASP A 470 20.70 1.41 -61.98
CA ASP A 470 21.45 0.67 -63.01
C ASP A 470 22.88 1.19 -63.16
N SER A 471 23.83 0.34 -63.57
CA SER A 471 25.18 0.81 -63.86
C SER A 471 25.22 1.71 -65.10
N VAL A 472 25.93 2.84 -65.03
CA VAL A 472 26.06 3.78 -66.15
C VAL A 472 27.53 4.09 -66.45
N SER A 473 27.85 4.17 -67.75
CA SER A 473 29.18 4.55 -68.24
C SER A 473 29.09 5.95 -68.83
N VAL A 474 29.77 6.91 -68.19
CA VAL A 474 29.77 8.31 -68.59
C VAL A 474 31.04 8.61 -69.40
N PRO A 475 30.94 9.00 -70.68
CA PRO A 475 32.11 9.27 -71.51
C PRO A 475 32.94 10.44 -70.95
N ALA A 476 34.21 10.52 -71.38
CA ALA A 476 35.07 11.68 -71.07
C ALA A 476 34.55 12.96 -71.75
N LYS A 477 35.00 14.14 -71.28
CA LYS A 477 34.66 15.41 -71.91
C LYS A 477 35.10 15.49 -73.38
N SER A 478 34.27 16.08 -74.24
CA SER A 478 34.59 16.32 -75.67
C SER A 478 35.44 17.57 -75.87
N SER A 479 35.34 18.56 -74.97
CA SER A 479 36.14 19.78 -74.98
C SER A 479 36.23 20.40 -73.57
N THR A 480 36.98 21.49 -73.39
CA THR A 480 37.08 22.21 -72.11
C THR A 480 35.75 22.78 -71.60
N THR A 481 34.72 22.86 -72.46
CA THR A 481 33.40 23.44 -72.15
C THR A 481 32.25 22.45 -72.33
N GLU A 482 32.52 21.22 -72.77
CA GLU A 482 31.50 20.19 -73.02
C GLU A 482 31.84 18.91 -72.24
N PRO A 483 31.25 18.70 -71.05
CA PRO A 483 31.41 17.46 -70.29
C PRO A 483 30.72 16.29 -71.01
N GLY A 484 31.22 15.07 -70.80
CA GLY A 484 30.51 13.87 -71.27
C GLY A 484 29.28 13.64 -70.40
N THR A 485 28.15 13.24 -70.98
CA THR A 485 26.89 13.05 -70.24
C THR A 485 26.32 11.66 -70.43
N ALA A 486 25.60 11.16 -69.42
CA ALA A 486 24.77 9.96 -69.51
C ALA A 486 23.57 10.08 -68.55
N THR A 487 22.41 9.59 -68.99
CA THR A 487 21.18 9.57 -68.18
C THR A 487 21.07 8.28 -67.38
N ALA A 488 20.64 8.37 -66.12
CA ALA A 488 20.41 7.21 -65.27
C ALA A 488 19.17 7.39 -64.37
N ASN A 489 18.56 6.26 -64.00
CA ASN A 489 17.44 6.20 -63.06
C ASN A 489 17.96 6.13 -61.62
N VAL A 490 17.26 6.82 -60.74
CA VAL A 490 17.68 7.00 -59.35
C VAL A 490 16.48 6.87 -58.43
N THR A 491 16.64 6.10 -57.37
CA THR A 491 15.65 5.92 -56.30
C THR A 491 16.19 6.49 -54.98
N ALA A 492 15.35 7.17 -54.20
CA ALA A 492 15.71 7.64 -52.87
C ALA A 492 16.12 6.48 -51.95
N SER A 493 17.03 6.73 -51.00
CA SER A 493 17.45 5.72 -50.03
C SER A 493 16.38 5.51 -48.97
N ASP A 494 15.78 6.59 -48.50
CA ASP A 494 14.80 6.61 -47.42
C ASP A 494 13.38 6.81 -47.97
N PHE A 495 12.37 6.38 -47.21
CA PHE A 495 10.96 6.68 -47.50
C PHE A 495 10.66 8.15 -47.14
N GLY A 496 9.71 8.76 -47.84
CA GLY A 496 9.21 10.09 -47.46
C GLY A 496 9.07 11.08 -48.60
N SER A 497 8.24 12.10 -48.36
CA SER A 497 7.99 13.18 -49.30
C SER A 497 9.17 14.13 -49.47
N ASP A 498 10.09 14.15 -48.51
CA ASP A 498 11.26 15.05 -48.52
C ASP A 498 12.21 14.73 -49.69
N SER A 499 12.18 13.48 -50.17
CA SER A 499 12.93 13.07 -51.37
C SER A 499 12.23 13.43 -52.70
N ASN A 500 11.05 14.08 -52.66
CA ASN A 500 10.37 14.57 -53.86
C ASN A 500 10.97 15.93 -54.30
N LEU A 501 12.06 15.86 -55.04
CA LEU A 501 12.81 17.02 -55.52
C LEU A 501 12.31 17.52 -56.88
N ALA A 502 12.33 18.83 -57.08
CA ALA A 502 12.01 19.42 -58.38
C ALA A 502 13.13 19.15 -59.41
N LYS A 503 12.76 19.18 -60.69
CA LYS A 503 13.71 19.15 -61.80
C LYS A 503 14.76 20.25 -61.67
N GLY A 504 16.00 19.94 -62.06
CA GLY A 504 17.13 20.87 -62.07
C GLY A 504 17.95 20.87 -60.78
N GLU A 505 17.58 20.04 -59.79
CA GLU A 505 18.37 19.85 -58.58
C GLU A 505 19.72 19.19 -58.89
N THR A 506 20.77 19.62 -58.18
CA THR A 506 22.14 19.12 -58.43
C THR A 506 22.55 18.15 -57.34
N PHE A 507 23.00 16.97 -57.76
CA PHE A 507 23.44 15.87 -56.91
C PHE A 507 24.97 15.74 -56.96
N LEU A 508 25.53 15.42 -55.80
CA LEU A 508 26.92 15.03 -55.60
C LEU A 508 27.05 13.52 -55.83
N VAL A 509 27.93 13.11 -56.73
CA VAL A 509 28.22 11.68 -56.96
C VAL A 509 29.27 11.23 -55.95
N SER A 510 28.92 10.27 -55.09
CA SER A 510 29.87 9.77 -54.07
C SER A 510 31.13 9.20 -54.73
N ASN A 511 32.28 9.46 -54.09
CA ASN A 511 33.63 9.14 -54.57
C ASN A 511 34.19 10.04 -55.69
N TYR A 512 33.47 11.08 -56.12
CA TYR A 512 33.97 12.08 -57.05
C TYR A 512 33.76 13.49 -56.50
N PRO A 513 34.74 14.40 -56.65
CA PRO A 513 34.52 15.81 -56.32
C PRO A 513 33.54 16.43 -57.33
N LYS A 514 32.71 17.37 -56.85
CA LYS A 514 31.70 18.07 -57.67
C LYS A 514 32.26 18.71 -58.95
N THR A 515 33.54 19.09 -58.94
CA THR A 515 34.23 19.68 -60.10
C THR A 515 34.50 18.68 -61.22
N ASP A 516 34.55 17.40 -60.89
CA ASP A 516 34.95 16.34 -61.80
C ASP A 516 33.73 15.57 -62.31
N VAL A 517 32.82 15.22 -61.40
CA VAL A 517 31.57 14.54 -61.74
C VAL A 517 30.44 15.10 -60.87
N ASP A 518 29.38 15.55 -61.52
CA ASP A 518 28.12 15.91 -60.87
C ASP A 518 26.94 15.27 -61.58
N ALA A 519 25.76 15.32 -60.97
CA ALA A 519 24.53 14.85 -61.59
C ALA A 519 23.42 15.89 -61.46
N LEU A 520 22.61 16.04 -62.50
CA LEU A 520 21.55 17.04 -62.58
C LEU A 520 20.20 16.36 -62.79
N GLY A 521 19.20 16.64 -61.97
CA GLY A 521 17.86 16.09 -62.12
C GLY A 521 17.21 16.53 -63.43
N THR A 522 16.92 15.58 -64.32
CA THR A 522 16.28 15.84 -65.63
C THR A 522 14.75 15.79 -65.57
N SER A 523 14.21 15.16 -64.54
CA SER A 523 12.79 15.09 -64.21
C SER A 523 12.56 15.45 -62.74
N ASP A 524 11.31 15.75 -62.37
CA ASP A 524 10.91 15.80 -60.97
C ASP A 524 11.06 14.40 -60.34
N PHE A 525 11.52 14.36 -59.11
CA PHE A 525 11.51 13.18 -58.26
C PHE A 525 10.16 13.14 -57.56
N SER A 526 9.43 12.04 -57.71
CA SER A 526 8.06 11.91 -57.21
C SER A 526 7.76 10.49 -56.75
N GLY A 527 6.64 10.32 -56.06
CA GLY A 527 6.21 9.04 -55.49
C GLY A 527 6.76 8.77 -54.09
N GLY A 528 7.57 9.66 -53.52
CA GLY A 528 8.00 9.57 -52.13
C GLY A 528 6.85 9.83 -51.16
N SER A 529 6.59 8.89 -50.27
CA SER A 529 5.64 9.02 -49.15
C SER A 529 6.15 8.25 -47.93
N SER A 530 5.76 8.68 -46.73
CA SER A 530 6.06 7.98 -45.47
C SER A 530 4.85 7.97 -44.57
N ARG A 531 4.72 6.91 -43.79
CA ARG A 531 3.78 6.78 -42.67
C ARG A 531 4.42 5.95 -41.59
N GLU A 532 4.10 6.25 -40.35
CA GLU A 532 4.51 5.44 -39.21
C GLU A 532 3.48 4.32 -38.99
N VAL A 533 3.96 3.12 -38.76
CA VAL A 533 3.14 1.95 -38.43
C VAL A 533 3.62 1.34 -37.13
N SER A 534 2.68 0.86 -36.33
CA SER A 534 2.99 0.13 -35.10
C SER A 534 3.44 -1.28 -35.43
N VAL A 535 4.55 -1.70 -34.82
CA VAL A 535 5.15 -3.01 -34.96
C VAL A 535 5.42 -3.62 -33.59
N VAL A 536 5.38 -4.94 -33.50
CA VAL A 536 5.66 -5.65 -32.24
C VAL A 536 7.15 -5.49 -31.89
N SER A 537 7.44 -4.90 -30.72
CA SER A 537 8.80 -4.79 -30.20
C SER A 537 9.21 -6.05 -29.40
N SER A 538 10.51 -6.17 -29.08
CA SER A 538 10.98 -7.27 -28.22
C SER A 538 10.51 -7.06 -26.78
N GLU A 539 10.47 -5.81 -26.36
CA GLU A 539 10.04 -5.31 -25.07
C GLU A 539 8.55 -5.61 -24.84
N ASP A 540 7.70 -5.40 -25.86
CA ASP A 540 6.25 -5.72 -25.79
C ASP A 540 6.02 -7.19 -25.44
N ARG A 541 6.81 -8.10 -26.04
CA ARG A 541 6.69 -9.55 -25.78
C ARG A 541 7.17 -9.92 -24.39
N GLN A 542 8.26 -9.31 -23.93
CA GLN A 542 8.84 -9.59 -22.62
C GLN A 542 7.93 -9.09 -21.50
N ASN A 543 7.43 -7.86 -21.62
CA ASN A 543 6.50 -7.27 -20.64
C ASN A 543 5.20 -8.08 -20.59
N LEU A 544 4.61 -8.41 -21.75
CA LEU A 544 3.39 -9.22 -21.81
C LEU A 544 3.57 -10.62 -21.20
N GLU A 545 4.74 -11.23 -21.34
CA GLU A 545 5.07 -12.50 -20.72
C GLU A 545 5.25 -12.41 -19.20
N SER A 546 6.00 -11.41 -18.73
CA SER A 546 6.22 -11.20 -17.29
C SER A 546 4.87 -10.99 -16.60
N ASP A 547 4.08 -10.05 -17.13
CA ASP A 547 2.75 -9.71 -16.65
C ASP A 547 1.81 -10.91 -16.51
N LEU A 548 1.69 -11.72 -17.58
CA LEU A 548 0.80 -12.87 -17.57
C LEU A 548 1.35 -13.99 -16.66
N THR A 549 2.67 -14.10 -16.53
CA THR A 549 3.28 -15.08 -15.62
C THR A 549 2.99 -14.72 -14.17
N ASP A 550 3.11 -13.45 -13.78
CA ASP A 550 2.83 -12.98 -12.43
C ASP A 550 1.35 -13.14 -12.08
N GLU A 551 0.45 -12.85 -13.01
CA GLU A 551 -0.99 -13.08 -12.87
C GLU A 551 -1.32 -14.56 -12.65
N LEU A 552 -0.75 -15.45 -13.47
CA LEU A 552 -0.95 -16.89 -13.35
C LEU A 552 -0.28 -17.48 -12.10
N LEU A 553 0.84 -16.92 -11.63
CA LEU A 553 1.46 -17.34 -10.36
C LEU A 553 0.54 -17.04 -9.17
N GLU A 554 -0.07 -15.86 -9.11
CA GLU A 554 -1.02 -15.51 -8.06
C GLU A 554 -2.32 -16.33 -8.14
N GLU A 555 -2.79 -16.67 -9.35
CA GLU A 555 -3.91 -17.60 -9.51
C GLU A 555 -3.56 -19.02 -9.05
N GLY A 556 -2.39 -19.53 -9.46
CA GLY A 556 -1.88 -20.84 -9.04
C GLY A 556 -1.68 -20.94 -7.53
N LYS A 557 -1.23 -19.85 -6.88
CA LYS A 557 -1.13 -19.74 -5.42
C LYS A 557 -2.50 -19.86 -4.76
N LYS A 558 -3.53 -19.17 -5.26
CA LYS A 558 -4.91 -19.27 -4.73
C LYS A 558 -5.44 -20.70 -4.85
N GLU A 559 -5.22 -21.35 -5.99
CA GLU A 559 -5.61 -22.75 -6.18
C GLU A 559 -4.87 -23.71 -5.23
N ILE A 560 -3.56 -23.52 -5.05
CA ILE A 560 -2.76 -24.33 -4.14
C ILE A 560 -3.27 -24.16 -2.70
N VAL A 561 -3.47 -22.93 -2.24
CA VAL A 561 -4.03 -22.64 -0.90
C VAL A 561 -5.39 -23.32 -0.71
N SER A 562 -6.25 -23.35 -1.74
CA SER A 562 -7.55 -24.02 -1.67
C SER A 562 -7.47 -25.56 -1.57
N LYS A 563 -6.35 -26.17 -1.99
CA LYS A 563 -6.10 -27.62 -1.96
C LYS A 563 -5.39 -28.09 -0.69
N ILE A 564 -4.90 -27.16 0.14
CA ILE A 564 -4.15 -27.45 1.37
C ILE A 564 -5.12 -27.72 2.52
N GLN A 565 -4.75 -28.68 3.38
CA GLN A 565 -5.48 -28.99 4.61
C GLN A 565 -5.05 -28.05 5.74
N ASP A 566 -5.94 -27.70 6.68
CA ASP A 566 -5.65 -26.84 7.84
C ASP A 566 -4.46 -27.31 8.71
N SER A 567 -4.05 -28.57 8.57
CA SER A 567 -2.89 -29.16 9.25
C SER A 567 -1.54 -28.84 8.62
N ASP A 568 -1.51 -28.33 7.39
CA ASP A 568 -0.31 -28.02 6.63
C ASP A 568 -0.21 -26.49 6.44
N ILE A 569 1.01 -25.96 6.52
CA ILE A 569 1.35 -24.56 6.31
C ILE A 569 1.99 -24.42 4.93
N PHE A 570 1.49 -23.48 4.14
CA PHE A 570 2.05 -23.13 2.83
C PHE A 570 3.19 -22.13 2.99
N ILE A 571 4.32 -22.38 2.29
CA ILE A 571 5.46 -21.45 2.25
C ILE A 571 5.36 -20.67 0.94
N SER A 572 4.84 -19.44 1.03
CA SER A 572 4.59 -18.57 -0.13
C SER A 572 5.83 -18.28 -0.94
N GLU A 573 6.96 -18.15 -0.28
CA GLU A 573 8.26 -17.78 -0.85
C GLU A 573 8.86 -18.92 -1.69
N ALA A 574 8.38 -20.14 -1.50
CA ALA A 574 8.83 -21.35 -2.21
C ALA A 574 7.89 -21.75 -3.37
N LEU A 575 7.11 -20.80 -3.89
CA LEU A 575 6.27 -20.99 -5.07
C LEU A 575 7.10 -20.87 -6.34
N THR A 576 7.01 -21.88 -7.22
CA THR A 576 7.72 -21.88 -8.51
C THR A 576 6.74 -22.12 -9.65
N GLY A 577 6.79 -21.29 -10.69
CA GLY A 577 6.03 -21.47 -11.92
C GLY A 577 6.94 -21.86 -13.08
N THR A 578 6.59 -22.92 -13.79
CA THR A 578 7.26 -23.34 -15.02
C THR A 578 6.30 -23.31 -16.19
N SER A 579 6.67 -22.61 -17.27
CA SER A 579 5.85 -22.52 -18.48
C SER A 579 5.78 -23.88 -19.18
N SER A 580 4.59 -24.48 -19.25
CA SER A 580 4.36 -25.75 -19.95
C SER A 580 3.97 -25.56 -21.40
N ALA A 581 3.28 -24.46 -21.74
CA ALA A 581 3.01 -24.08 -23.12
C ALA A 581 2.94 -22.56 -23.27
N LYS A 582 3.51 -22.01 -24.35
CA LYS A 582 3.61 -20.57 -24.58
C LYS A 582 3.44 -20.27 -26.06
N ASN A 583 2.49 -19.38 -26.40
CA ASN A 583 2.20 -19.03 -27.80
C ASN A 583 1.87 -17.54 -27.95
N PHE A 584 2.58 -16.86 -28.86
CA PHE A 584 2.30 -15.48 -29.24
C PHE A 584 1.55 -15.43 -30.58
N SER A 585 0.62 -14.49 -30.73
CA SER A 585 -0.11 -14.30 -31.99
C SER A 585 0.78 -13.81 -33.15
N ASN A 586 1.84 -13.06 -32.84
CA ASN A 586 2.68 -12.35 -33.80
C ASN A 586 4.17 -12.42 -33.41
N LYS A 587 5.04 -12.17 -34.39
CA LYS A 587 6.49 -12.10 -34.22
C LYS A 587 6.95 -10.65 -34.06
N VAL A 588 8.16 -10.46 -33.55
CA VAL A 588 8.82 -9.14 -33.48
C VAL A 588 8.97 -8.59 -34.90
N GLY A 589 8.59 -7.33 -35.10
CA GLY A 589 8.58 -6.65 -36.41
C GLY A 589 7.32 -6.86 -37.25
N ASP A 590 6.35 -7.64 -36.79
CA ASP A 590 5.05 -7.74 -37.50
C ASP A 590 4.27 -6.42 -37.34
N GLU A 591 3.73 -5.89 -38.45
CA GLU A 591 2.86 -4.70 -38.49
C GLU A 591 1.46 -5.05 -37.95
N VAL A 592 1.26 -4.88 -36.64
CA VAL A 592 -0.02 -5.06 -35.95
C VAL A 592 -0.17 -4.05 -34.84
N SER A 593 -1.41 -3.67 -34.50
CA SER A 593 -1.68 -2.75 -33.38
C SER A 593 -1.71 -3.45 -32.02
N THR A 594 -1.89 -4.77 -31.99
CA THR A 594 -2.01 -5.55 -30.75
C THR A 594 -1.30 -6.89 -30.84
N LEU A 595 -0.76 -7.34 -29.71
CA LEU A 595 -0.09 -8.62 -29.49
C LEU A 595 -0.86 -9.42 -28.44
N LYS A 596 -1.13 -10.70 -28.72
CA LYS A 596 -1.75 -11.63 -27.78
C LYS A 596 -0.77 -12.73 -27.35
N LEU A 597 -0.76 -13.06 -26.07
CA LEU A 597 -0.05 -14.20 -25.49
C LEU A 597 -1.04 -15.17 -24.85
N SER A 598 -0.87 -16.46 -25.13
CA SER A 598 -1.51 -17.56 -24.40
C SER A 598 -0.42 -18.37 -23.67
N LEU A 599 -0.58 -18.53 -22.36
CA LEU A 599 0.40 -19.16 -21.48
C LEU A 599 -0.28 -20.20 -20.59
N ASN A 600 0.32 -21.40 -20.54
CA ASN A 600 0.01 -22.41 -19.54
C ASN A 600 1.19 -22.50 -18.57
N LEU A 601 0.90 -22.40 -17.28
CA LEU A 601 1.88 -22.36 -16.21
C LEU A 601 1.63 -23.52 -15.24
N ASP A 602 2.63 -24.39 -15.10
CA ASP A 602 2.66 -25.41 -14.06
C ASP A 602 3.25 -24.79 -12.79
N VAL A 603 2.42 -24.67 -11.76
CA VAL A 603 2.76 -24.01 -10.50
C VAL A 603 2.95 -25.07 -9.41
N GLU A 604 4.10 -25.03 -8.75
CA GLU A 604 4.46 -25.92 -7.65
C GLU A 604 4.65 -25.12 -6.37
N GLY A 605 4.01 -25.55 -5.29
CA GLY A 605 4.08 -24.94 -3.98
C GLY A 605 4.59 -25.90 -2.92
N LEU A 606 5.42 -25.42 -2.01
CA LEU A 606 5.94 -26.18 -0.88
C LEU A 606 5.05 -26.02 0.35
N THR A 607 4.69 -27.14 0.98
CA THR A 607 3.95 -27.16 2.25
C THR A 607 4.68 -27.95 3.31
N VAL A 608 4.46 -27.59 4.58
CA VAL A 608 5.05 -28.25 5.74
C VAL A 608 3.98 -28.52 6.78
N SER A 609 4.00 -29.67 7.42
CA SER A 609 3.04 -29.99 8.48
C SER A 609 3.24 -29.10 9.71
N LYS A 610 2.15 -28.53 10.23
CA LYS A 610 2.13 -27.72 11.46
C LYS A 610 2.61 -28.50 12.67
N GLU A 611 2.33 -29.81 12.72
CA GLU A 611 2.81 -30.68 13.80
C GLU A 611 4.34 -30.77 13.82
N ASN A 612 4.97 -30.96 12.65
CA ASN A 612 6.43 -31.02 12.53
C ASN A 612 7.08 -29.69 12.92
N LEU A 613 6.50 -28.57 12.50
CA LEU A 613 6.98 -27.23 12.87
C LEU A 613 6.87 -26.96 14.37
N ASN A 614 5.75 -27.34 14.99
CA ASN A 614 5.55 -27.18 16.44
C ASN A 614 6.50 -28.08 17.25
N ASN A 615 6.72 -29.33 16.80
CA ASN A 615 7.65 -30.24 17.45
C ASN A 615 9.10 -29.74 17.35
N PHE A 616 9.48 -29.19 16.19
CA PHE A 616 10.78 -28.55 16.00
C PHE A 616 10.95 -27.31 16.88
N ALA A 617 9.93 -26.43 16.94
CA ALA A 617 9.92 -25.24 17.79
C ALA A 617 10.08 -25.57 19.27
N LYS A 618 9.37 -26.60 19.76
CA LYS A 618 9.45 -27.05 21.16
C LYS A 618 10.85 -27.50 21.54
N GLU A 619 11.55 -28.19 20.64
CA GLU A 619 12.91 -28.65 20.91
C GLU A 619 13.90 -27.47 20.98
N ILE A 620 13.82 -26.53 20.04
CA ILE A 620 14.73 -25.36 19.99
C ILE A 620 14.50 -24.40 21.15
N LEU A 621 13.23 -24.15 21.47
CA LEU A 621 12.87 -23.15 22.48
C LEU A 621 13.00 -23.70 23.91
N LYS A 622 13.11 -25.02 24.10
CA LYS A 622 13.16 -25.68 25.42
C LYS A 622 14.20 -25.09 26.36
N ASP A 623 15.39 -24.80 25.83
CA ASP A 623 16.51 -24.28 26.62
C ASP A 623 16.40 -22.78 26.92
N LYS A 624 15.48 -22.07 26.26
CA LYS A 624 15.24 -20.64 26.43
C LYS A 624 13.98 -20.33 27.26
N LEU A 625 13.24 -21.35 27.70
CA LEU A 625 12.03 -21.18 28.51
C LEU A 625 12.37 -20.71 29.94
N PRO A 626 11.84 -19.56 30.40
CA PRO A 626 11.96 -19.14 31.79
C PRO A 626 11.27 -20.12 32.75
N GLU A 627 11.77 -20.22 33.98
CA GLU A 627 11.16 -21.08 35.00
C GLU A 627 9.70 -20.69 35.27
N GLY A 628 8.81 -21.69 35.29
CA GLY A 628 7.39 -21.50 35.57
C GLY A 628 6.55 -21.03 34.37
N PHE A 629 7.06 -21.10 33.14
CA PHE A 629 6.29 -20.86 31.91
C PHE A 629 6.13 -22.13 31.08
N VAL A 630 5.01 -22.24 30.35
CA VAL A 630 4.72 -23.39 29.49
C VAL A 630 4.48 -22.92 28.06
N LEU A 631 5.11 -23.59 27.09
CA LEU A 631 4.91 -23.40 25.67
C LEU A 631 3.75 -24.25 25.16
N ARG A 632 2.69 -23.63 24.62
CA ARG A 632 1.57 -24.32 23.97
C ARG A 632 1.58 -24.09 22.47
N ASP A 633 1.12 -25.07 21.71
CA ASP A 633 1.06 -25.07 20.24
C ASP A 633 0.30 -23.87 19.66
N SER A 634 -0.74 -23.40 20.37
CA SER A 634 -1.54 -22.25 19.96
C SER A 634 -0.84 -20.90 20.17
N GLN A 635 0.35 -20.90 20.78
CA GLN A 635 1.10 -19.69 21.14
C GLN A 635 2.36 -19.50 20.29
N ILE A 636 2.60 -20.41 19.33
CA ILE A 636 3.75 -20.38 18.43
C ILE A 636 3.28 -19.78 17.10
N GLU A 637 3.85 -18.62 16.76
CA GLU A 637 3.75 -18.00 15.45
C GLU A 637 5.04 -18.30 14.67
N THR A 638 4.91 -18.58 13.37
CA THR A 638 6.04 -18.95 12.50
C THR A 638 6.07 -18.03 11.28
N GLY A 639 7.18 -17.32 11.09
CA GLY A 639 7.54 -16.65 9.84
C GLY A 639 8.48 -17.52 9.02
N PHE A 640 8.46 -17.35 7.70
CA PHE A 640 9.33 -18.07 6.76
C PHE A 640 10.03 -17.09 5.84
N GLU A 641 11.32 -17.31 5.64
CA GLU A 641 12.14 -16.61 4.65
C GLU A 641 12.94 -17.65 3.87
N LEU A 642 12.78 -17.69 2.55
CA LEU A 642 13.55 -18.60 1.70
C LEU A 642 14.97 -18.06 1.52
N GLU A 643 15.99 -18.82 1.96
CA GLU A 643 17.39 -18.45 1.74
C GLU A 643 17.92 -19.03 0.42
N ASP A 644 17.61 -20.30 0.15
CA ASP A 644 18.18 -21.03 -0.99
C ASP A 644 17.30 -22.23 -1.38
N SER A 645 17.40 -22.68 -2.62
CA SER A 645 16.72 -23.90 -3.10
C SER A 645 17.61 -24.63 -4.09
N GLU A 646 18.07 -25.83 -3.71
CA GLU A 646 18.96 -26.64 -4.53
C GLU A 646 18.52 -28.12 -4.52
N ASN A 647 18.49 -28.76 -5.70
CA ASN A 647 18.21 -30.20 -5.86
C ASN A 647 16.88 -30.70 -5.23
N GLY A 648 15.87 -29.82 -5.12
CA GLY A 648 14.60 -30.12 -4.45
C GLY A 648 14.69 -30.18 -2.93
N VAL A 649 15.65 -29.44 -2.36
CA VAL A 649 15.78 -29.15 -0.93
C VAL A 649 15.78 -27.64 -0.77
N TRP A 650 14.86 -27.13 0.06
CA TRP A 650 14.70 -25.70 0.30
C TRP A 650 15.34 -25.35 1.64
N LYS A 651 16.32 -24.44 1.66
CA LYS A 651 16.84 -23.87 2.90
C LYS A 651 15.97 -22.68 3.26
N VAL A 652 15.23 -22.81 4.36
CA VAL A 652 14.28 -21.82 4.83
C VAL A 652 14.68 -21.39 6.22
N ARG A 653 14.81 -20.08 6.43
CA ARG A 653 14.88 -19.50 7.77
C ARG A 653 13.47 -19.45 8.35
N ILE A 654 13.31 -20.06 9.51
CA ILE A 654 12.06 -20.04 10.26
C ILE A 654 12.23 -19.12 11.46
N ASP A 655 11.38 -18.12 11.55
CA ASP A 655 11.30 -17.20 12.68
C ASP A 655 10.18 -17.66 13.61
N TYR A 656 10.56 -18.18 14.77
CA TYR A 656 9.64 -18.59 15.82
C TYR A 656 9.38 -17.43 16.77
N ARG A 657 8.10 -17.07 16.94
CA ARG A 657 7.64 -16.15 17.98
C ARG A 657 6.70 -16.88 18.91
N ALA A 658 7.08 -17.01 20.17
CA ALA A 658 6.31 -17.72 21.19
C ALA A 658 5.82 -16.76 22.29
N ASN A 659 4.50 -16.74 22.51
CA ASN A 659 3.86 -15.97 23.56
C ASN A 659 3.60 -16.84 24.80
N LEU A 660 4.55 -16.84 25.73
CA LEU A 660 4.52 -17.70 26.92
C LEU A 660 3.55 -17.17 27.98
N LEU A 661 2.77 -18.08 28.56
CA LEU A 661 1.96 -17.80 29.74
C LEU A 661 2.52 -18.54 30.94
N PRO A 662 2.48 -17.94 32.14
CA PRO A 662 2.94 -18.60 33.35
C PRO A 662 2.07 -19.82 33.66
N GLU A 663 2.70 -20.84 34.23
CA GLU A 663 2.04 -22.04 34.70
C GLU A 663 1.22 -21.71 35.96
N ILE A 664 -0.10 -21.82 35.84
CA ILE A 664 -1.01 -21.52 36.93
C ILE A 664 -1.80 -22.76 37.29
N ASP A 665 -1.76 -23.13 38.57
CA ASP A 665 -2.67 -24.13 39.14
C ASP A 665 -4.07 -23.52 39.30
N THR A 666 -4.89 -23.69 38.27
CA THR A 666 -6.30 -23.26 38.20
C THR A 666 -7.15 -23.87 39.32
N SER A 667 -6.83 -25.09 39.78
CA SER A 667 -7.54 -25.79 40.86
C SER A 667 -7.27 -25.12 42.22
N SER A 668 -6.04 -24.69 42.46
CA SER A 668 -5.68 -23.96 43.68
C SER A 668 -6.37 -22.59 43.77
N ILE A 669 -6.46 -21.88 42.63
CA ILE A 669 -7.13 -20.58 42.55
C ILE A 669 -8.63 -20.74 42.80
N ALA A 670 -9.28 -21.71 42.14
CA ALA A 670 -10.71 -21.99 42.30
C ALA A 670 -11.09 -22.24 43.78
N LYS A 671 -10.27 -22.99 44.52
CA LYS A 671 -10.49 -23.23 45.96
C LYS A 671 -10.38 -21.96 46.81
N LYS A 672 -9.46 -21.06 46.48
CA LYS A 672 -9.19 -19.83 47.26
C LYS A 672 -10.19 -18.71 46.98
N ILE A 673 -10.87 -18.74 45.83
CA ILE A 673 -11.90 -17.76 45.46
C ILE A 673 -13.34 -18.25 45.74
N ALA A 674 -13.52 -19.54 46.03
CA ALA A 674 -14.83 -20.11 46.34
C ALA A 674 -15.51 -19.38 47.52
N GLY A 675 -16.78 -18.99 47.33
CA GLY A 675 -17.54 -18.27 48.35
C GLY A 675 -17.11 -16.83 48.61
N LYS A 676 -16.16 -16.27 47.84
CA LYS A 676 -15.76 -14.86 47.94
C LYS A 676 -16.61 -13.94 47.08
N TYR A 677 -16.71 -12.69 47.49
CA TYR A 677 -17.28 -11.63 46.68
C TYR A 677 -16.36 -11.28 45.51
N PRO A 678 -16.90 -10.89 44.33
CA PRO A 678 -16.08 -10.60 43.15
C PRO A 678 -14.90 -9.64 43.40
N PRO A 679 -15.05 -8.51 44.12
CA PRO A 679 -13.92 -7.61 44.38
C PRO A 679 -12.83 -8.23 45.27
N LEU A 680 -13.19 -9.16 46.16
CA LEU A 680 -12.25 -9.87 47.03
C LEU A 680 -11.57 -11.04 46.32
N ALA A 681 -12.25 -11.63 45.33
CA ALA A 681 -11.64 -12.62 44.45
C ALA A 681 -10.63 -11.96 43.51
N GLU A 682 -10.97 -10.79 42.97
CA GLU A 682 -10.08 -9.98 42.13
C GLU A 682 -8.80 -9.58 42.85
N SER A 683 -8.88 -9.09 44.09
CA SER A 683 -7.69 -8.75 44.87
C SER A 683 -6.78 -9.95 45.21
N PHE A 684 -7.34 -11.16 45.22
CA PHE A 684 -6.54 -12.38 45.36
C PHE A 684 -5.86 -12.78 44.05
N ILE A 685 -6.59 -12.67 42.94
CA ILE A 685 -6.09 -13.01 41.59
C ILE A 685 -5.03 -12.00 41.14
N SER A 686 -5.10 -10.74 41.58
CA SER A 686 -4.11 -9.72 41.26
C SER A 686 -2.71 -9.96 41.83
N THR A 687 -2.56 -10.94 42.73
CA THR A 687 -1.25 -11.36 43.26
C THR A 687 -0.52 -12.32 42.29
N VAL A 688 -1.19 -12.81 41.25
CA VAL A 688 -0.59 -13.71 40.26
C VAL A 688 0.40 -12.93 39.38
N PRO A 689 1.64 -13.42 39.19
CA PRO A 689 2.61 -12.80 38.30
C PRO A 689 2.04 -12.64 36.89
N GLY A 690 2.23 -11.45 36.30
CA GLY A 690 1.71 -11.12 34.98
C GLY A 690 0.22 -10.75 34.96
N PHE A 691 -0.46 -10.63 36.11
CA PHE A 691 -1.87 -10.23 36.15
C PHE A 691 -2.14 -8.86 35.52
N LYS A 692 -3.17 -8.80 34.68
CA LYS A 692 -3.66 -7.56 34.06
C LYS A 692 -5.11 -7.26 34.43
N ARG A 693 -6.00 -8.20 34.15
CA ARG A 693 -7.43 -8.09 34.48
C ARG A 693 -8.04 -9.46 34.76
N VAL A 694 -9.17 -9.46 35.47
CA VAL A 694 -10.00 -10.64 35.67
C VAL A 694 -11.42 -10.34 35.21
N GLU A 695 -12.03 -11.29 34.51
CA GLU A 695 -13.44 -11.25 34.17
C GLU A 695 -14.17 -12.35 34.92
N ILE A 696 -15.13 -11.95 35.77
CA ILE A 696 -15.91 -12.87 36.60
C ILE A 696 -17.36 -12.86 36.11
N LYS A 697 -17.78 -13.96 35.47
CA LYS A 697 -19.16 -14.18 35.03
C LYS A 697 -19.86 -15.15 35.97
N ILE A 698 -20.96 -14.72 36.60
CA ILE A 698 -21.77 -15.55 37.49
C ILE A 698 -23.14 -15.80 36.84
N ASP A 699 -23.53 -17.07 36.72
CA ASP A 699 -24.81 -17.53 36.21
C ASP A 699 -25.62 -18.13 37.37
N PRO A 700 -26.84 -17.66 37.67
CA PRO A 700 -27.60 -16.65 36.91
C PRO A 700 -27.25 -15.19 37.25
N SER A 701 -27.27 -14.34 36.23
CA SER A 701 -26.91 -12.92 36.31
C SER A 701 -27.89 -12.03 37.09
N PHE A 702 -29.09 -12.54 37.42
CA PHE A 702 -30.14 -11.80 38.14
C PHE A 702 -29.97 -11.77 39.67
N LEU A 703 -28.93 -12.41 40.22
CA LEU A 703 -28.69 -12.43 41.67
C LEU A 703 -28.39 -10.99 42.17
N PRO A 704 -29.20 -10.44 43.10
CA PRO A 704 -29.05 -9.06 43.51
C PRO A 704 -27.78 -8.84 44.34
N GLY A 705 -26.89 -7.96 43.86
CA GLY A 705 -25.73 -7.38 44.54
C GLY A 705 -25.09 -8.20 45.67
N ARG A 706 -25.61 -8.07 46.90
CA ARG A 706 -25.08 -8.73 48.11
C ARG A 706 -25.15 -10.26 48.09
N LEU A 707 -25.95 -10.84 47.19
CA LEU A 707 -26.10 -12.28 46.96
C LEU A 707 -25.27 -12.79 45.76
N ALA A 708 -24.64 -11.92 44.98
CA ALA A 708 -23.76 -12.28 43.86
C ALA A 708 -22.37 -12.68 44.35
N VAL A 709 -22.29 -13.82 45.03
CA VAL A 709 -21.05 -14.42 45.56
C VAL A 709 -20.62 -15.55 44.63
N LEU A 710 -19.31 -15.78 44.50
CA LEU A 710 -18.80 -16.96 43.79
C LEU A 710 -19.35 -18.25 44.42
N PRO A 711 -19.67 -19.28 43.62
CA PRO A 711 -20.17 -20.56 44.13
C PRO A 711 -19.26 -21.11 45.23
N ARG A 712 -19.84 -21.63 46.31
CA ARG A 712 -19.05 -22.30 47.37
C ARG A 712 -18.54 -23.68 46.95
N ILE A 713 -19.17 -24.26 45.94
CA ILE A 713 -18.80 -25.56 45.37
C ILE A 713 -17.77 -25.32 44.27
N VAL A 714 -16.53 -25.77 44.50
CA VAL A 714 -15.38 -25.54 43.60
C VAL A 714 -15.61 -26.09 42.19
N SER A 715 -16.32 -27.22 42.03
CA SER A 715 -16.64 -27.79 40.72
C SER A 715 -17.60 -26.94 39.88
N ARG A 716 -18.15 -25.86 40.44
CA ARG A 716 -18.97 -24.88 39.74
C ARG A 716 -18.22 -23.60 39.40
N ILE A 717 -16.90 -23.57 39.61
CA ILE A 717 -16.01 -22.47 39.24
C ILE A 717 -15.09 -22.99 38.14
N SER A 718 -15.21 -22.44 36.92
CA SER A 718 -14.24 -22.65 35.84
C SER A 718 -13.22 -21.51 35.88
N VAL A 719 -11.93 -21.83 35.93
CA VAL A 719 -10.85 -20.84 35.86
C VAL A 719 -10.10 -21.03 34.55
N GLU A 720 -10.09 -19.99 33.73
CA GLU A 720 -9.45 -19.96 32.43
C GLU A 720 -8.34 -18.92 32.42
N VAL A 721 -7.24 -19.22 31.72
CA VAL A 721 -6.10 -18.31 31.58
C VAL A 721 -5.98 -17.92 30.12
N ALA A 722 -6.01 -16.62 29.86
CA ALA A 722 -5.89 -16.04 28.52
C ALA A 722 -4.76 -15.00 28.50
N ALA A 723 -4.12 -14.84 27.33
CA ALA A 723 -3.26 -13.69 27.10
C ALA A 723 -4.12 -12.44 26.93
N GLU A 724 -3.71 -11.33 27.53
CA GLU A 724 -4.22 -10.02 27.14
C GLU A 724 -3.67 -9.68 25.76
N LYS A 725 -4.58 -9.51 24.79
CA LYS A 725 -4.24 -9.14 23.40
C LYS A 725 -4.08 -7.64 23.28
#